data_AF-A0A6J2LJV3-F1
#
_entry.id   AF-A0A6J2LJV3-F1
#
_cell.length_a   1.000
_cell.length_b   1.000
_cell.length_c   1.000
_cell.angle_alpha   90.00
_cell.angle_beta   90.00
_cell.angle_gamma   90.00
#
_symmetry.space_group_name_H-M   'P 1'
#
loop_
_entity.id
_entity.type
_entity.pdbx_description
1 polymer ?
#
loop_
_entity_poly.entity_id
_entity_poly.type
_entity_poly.pdbx_seq_one_letter_code
_entity_poly.pdbx_strand_id
1 'polypeptide(L)'
;MSLAAYCVICCRRMGTSSPPPKSNTYWKDIRNIIKFTGSLILGGSLFLTYEVLALKKSLTLDSQVVEREKMKSYIYVPTVSLDKRENYGLTYQARKELHKAVRKVLTTSAKILRGPFADPFSTVDVEDHECASWLLLRRSQSDDPAARWQAVQEMSEAHHWHDYQYRTVAQACDPRTLIGLARSRQSDLRFFLPPPPLPSLKEDSSIEEELRCLLASLPQTDLDECIRYFTSLASESSQSLGHRSLGGLWCFGGNGLPYAESFGEVPSATVEMFCLEALVRHSEIPTHCDKIEAFGGLQLLQRLYRLHKDSPSVQRNILRVVGNMALNERLHPTIVRSGWVSLLAEAVKSPHVMAASHAARTLANLDRDTVREKYQDGVYVLHPPVPHKSAIKADVLFVHGLMGAAFKTWRQQDSSEVLSDKVSEDESSRYMTCWPKSWLAEDCPALRIISVEYDTSLSDWRARCPMERKSIAFRSKELLRKLRAAGVGDRPMIWVSHSMGGLLVKKMLLEASQKPETSPVVDNTRGIIFYSVPHHGSHLAEYSVNVRYLLFPSLEVKELSKDSPALKVLQDDFLRFAKDKNFQVLNFVETLPTSIGSMIQLQVVPAESADLGIGELIPVDVNHLNICKPQKKDAFLYQRTLQFIRESLAQDLEN
;
A
#
# COMPACT_ATOMS: atom_id res chain seq x y z
N MET A 1 67.74 6.45 8.67
CA MET A 1 68.41 5.33 9.37
C MET A 1 67.31 4.39 9.83
N SER A 2 66.84 3.45 9.00
CA SER A 2 67.44 2.15 8.63
C SER A 2 67.71 1.23 9.81
N LEU A 3 66.96 0.11 9.87
CA LEU A 3 67.37 -1.27 10.18
C LEU A 3 66.09 -2.12 10.31
N ALA A 4 65.60 -2.73 9.21
CA ALA A 4 65.91 -4.10 8.74
C ALA A 4 65.42 -5.18 9.74
N ALA A 5 64.29 -5.83 9.52
CA ALA A 5 64.06 -6.96 8.59
C ALA A 5 64.99 -8.16 8.85
N TYR A 6 64.42 -9.25 9.37
CA TYR A 6 64.91 -10.61 9.15
C TYR A 6 63.73 -11.51 8.80
N CYS A 7 63.67 -11.88 7.52
CA CYS A 7 62.87 -12.99 7.01
C CYS A 7 63.55 -14.30 7.41
N VAL A 8 62.77 -15.26 7.91
CA VAL A 8 63.07 -16.68 7.73
C VAL A 8 61.84 -17.32 7.10
N ILE A 9 61.94 -17.55 5.80
CA ILE A 9 61.10 -18.46 5.03
C ILE A 9 61.63 -19.86 5.32
N CYS A 10 60.76 -20.76 5.77
CA CYS A 10 60.98 -22.20 5.65
C CYS A 10 59.72 -22.84 5.11
N CYS A 11 59.74 -23.11 3.79
CA CYS A 11 58.83 -24.04 3.15
C CYS A 11 59.25 -25.49 3.47
N ARG A 12 58.30 -26.34 3.86
CA ARG A 12 58.18 -27.79 3.60
C ARG A 12 56.90 -28.26 4.30
N ARG A 13 56.13 -29.25 3.88
CA ARG A 13 55.88 -30.07 2.68
C ARG A 13 54.82 -31.07 3.18
N MET A 14 53.79 -31.37 2.40
CA MET A 14 52.74 -32.31 2.79
C MET A 14 53.31 -33.69 3.19
N GLY A 15 52.77 -34.26 4.26
CA GLY A 15 53.05 -35.63 4.72
C GLY A 15 51.86 -36.19 5.51
N THR A 16 51.39 -37.34 5.07
CA THR A 16 50.25 -38.12 5.56
C THR A 16 50.61 -38.99 6.78
N SER A 17 49.60 -39.25 7.63
CA SER A 17 49.45 -40.35 8.61
C SER A 17 50.07 -40.24 10.03
N SER A 18 49.15 -40.23 11.02
CA SER A 18 49.11 -40.91 12.35
C SER A 18 50.06 -40.49 13.50
N PRO A 19 49.76 -40.80 14.79
CA PRO A 19 48.50 -40.84 15.57
C PRO A 19 48.60 -39.93 16.85
N PRO A 20 47.64 -39.89 17.82
CA PRO A 20 47.57 -38.81 18.81
C PRO A 20 48.55 -39.01 19.99
N PRO A 21 49.00 -37.93 20.67
CA PRO A 21 49.91 -38.09 21.80
C PRO A 21 49.15 -38.48 23.08
N LYS A 22 49.67 -39.53 23.72
CA LYS A 22 49.33 -39.99 25.07
C LYS A 22 49.72 -38.94 26.12
N SER A 23 48.89 -38.81 27.14
CA SER A 23 49.20 -38.13 28.39
C SER A 23 50.31 -38.86 29.15
N ASN A 24 51.38 -38.17 29.54
CA ASN A 24 51.80 -38.12 30.94
C ASN A 24 52.96 -37.15 31.19
N THR A 25 52.83 -36.44 32.32
CA THR A 25 53.85 -35.83 33.19
C THR A 25 54.70 -34.68 32.59
N TYR A 26 55.01 -33.57 33.29
CA TYR A 26 55.61 -33.48 34.61
C TYR A 26 55.31 -32.10 35.25
N TRP A 27 54.51 -32.06 36.34
CA TRP A 27 54.17 -30.85 37.11
C TRP A 27 55.23 -30.51 38.19
N LYS A 28 56.48 -30.97 38.01
CA LYS A 28 57.56 -30.84 39.00
C LYS A 28 58.68 -29.88 38.59
N ASP A 29 58.74 -29.42 37.33
CA ASP A 29 59.79 -28.51 36.88
C ASP A 29 59.42 -27.02 36.95
N ILE A 30 58.18 -26.68 37.34
CA ILE A 30 57.72 -25.28 37.47
C ILE A 30 57.95 -24.73 38.90
N ARG A 31 58.41 -25.56 39.84
CA ARG A 31 58.51 -25.15 41.26
C ARG A 31 59.80 -24.40 41.63
N ASN A 32 60.73 -24.20 40.70
CA ASN A 32 62.02 -23.55 40.97
C ASN A 32 62.21 -22.16 40.34
N ILE A 33 61.16 -21.55 39.75
CA ILE A 33 61.22 -20.15 39.23
C ILE A 33 60.45 -19.18 40.16
N ILE A 34 60.38 -19.48 41.46
CA ILE A 34 59.81 -18.56 42.47
C ILE A 34 60.73 -18.49 43.69
N LYS A 35 62.00 -18.16 43.47
CA LYS A 35 62.92 -17.72 44.54
C LYS A 35 63.98 -16.77 43.97
N PHE A 36 63.56 -15.65 43.39
CA PHE A 36 64.21 -14.34 43.54
C PHE A 36 63.42 -13.28 42.75
N THR A 37 63.23 -12.10 43.36
CA THR A 37 62.73 -10.85 42.79
C THR A 37 61.27 -10.82 42.30
N GLY A 38 60.51 -9.88 42.87
CA GLY A 38 59.07 -9.78 42.73
C GLY A 38 58.59 -9.14 41.43
N SER A 39 57.35 -9.46 41.06
CA SER A 39 56.34 -8.48 40.68
C SER A 39 54.99 -9.17 40.47
N LEU A 40 53.96 -8.61 41.09
CA LEU A 40 52.57 -9.06 41.13
C LEU A 40 51.83 -8.96 39.77
N ILE A 41 52.54 -9.00 38.64
CA ILE A 41 52.01 -8.69 37.30
C ILE A 41 52.10 -9.90 36.34
N LEU A 42 52.95 -10.89 36.61
CA LEU A 42 53.08 -12.08 35.76
C LEU A 42 52.01 -13.14 36.00
N GLY A 43 51.41 -13.22 37.19
CA GLY A 43 50.38 -14.23 37.50
C GLY A 43 49.07 -14.05 36.73
N GLY A 44 48.65 -12.79 36.51
CA GLY A 44 47.43 -12.47 35.78
C GLY A 44 47.59 -12.62 34.26
N SER A 45 48.77 -12.26 33.72
CA SER A 45 49.07 -12.36 32.30
C SER A 45 49.30 -13.80 31.87
N LEU A 46 49.99 -14.63 32.67
CA LEU A 46 50.11 -16.07 32.37
C LEU A 46 48.74 -16.79 32.40
N PHE A 47 47.90 -16.47 33.38
CA PHE A 47 46.56 -17.06 33.50
C PHE A 47 45.63 -16.62 32.36
N LEU A 48 45.65 -15.34 31.98
CA LEU A 48 44.93 -14.85 30.80
C LEU A 48 45.45 -15.48 29.51
N THR A 49 46.76 -15.60 29.32
CA THR A 49 47.30 -16.27 28.12
C THR A 49 46.96 -17.76 28.09
N TYR A 50 46.95 -18.43 29.24
CA TYR A 50 46.56 -19.84 29.36
C TYR A 50 45.07 -20.03 29.10
N GLU A 51 44.21 -19.20 29.69
CA GLU A 51 42.76 -19.20 29.45
C GLU A 51 42.43 -18.84 28.01
N VAL A 52 43.10 -17.84 27.40
CA VAL A 52 42.91 -17.49 25.97
C VAL A 52 43.42 -18.61 25.05
N LEU A 53 44.54 -19.26 25.37
CA LEU A 53 45.00 -20.43 24.61
C LEU A 53 44.09 -21.65 24.80
N ALA A 54 43.54 -21.85 26.00
CA ALA A 54 42.60 -22.92 26.31
C ALA A 54 41.26 -22.67 25.62
N LEU A 55 40.77 -21.41 25.61
CA LEU A 55 39.60 -20.99 24.84
C LEU A 55 39.85 -21.18 23.34
N LYS A 56 41.02 -20.79 22.82
CA LYS A 56 41.39 -20.97 21.41
C LYS A 56 41.51 -22.45 21.03
N LYS A 57 41.89 -23.32 21.97
CA LYS A 57 41.89 -24.78 21.79
C LYS A 57 40.50 -25.41 21.93
N SER A 58 39.60 -24.82 22.72
CA SER A 58 38.22 -25.31 22.86
C SER A 58 37.25 -24.70 21.84
N LEU A 59 37.59 -23.56 21.25
CA LEU A 59 36.90 -22.86 20.15
C LEU A 59 37.70 -22.98 18.85
N THR A 60 38.19 -24.18 18.54
CA THR A 60 38.49 -24.50 17.14
C THR A 60 37.16 -24.68 16.41
N LEU A 61 36.53 -23.57 16.05
CA LEU A 61 35.47 -23.56 15.06
C LEU A 61 36.13 -23.89 13.71
N ASP A 62 35.70 -25.01 13.13
CA ASP A 62 36.11 -25.38 11.78
C ASP A 62 35.59 -24.29 10.83
N SER A 63 36.48 -23.45 10.33
CA SER A 63 36.14 -22.34 9.45
C SER A 63 35.48 -22.83 8.16
N GLN A 64 35.73 -24.08 7.74
CA GLN A 64 35.03 -24.67 6.60
C GLN A 64 33.58 -25.06 6.93
N VAL A 65 33.27 -25.38 8.19
CA VAL A 65 31.90 -25.64 8.65
C VAL A 65 31.14 -24.32 8.80
N VAL A 66 31.78 -23.27 9.30
CA VAL A 66 31.17 -21.92 9.36
C VAL A 66 30.92 -21.35 7.96
N GLU A 67 31.86 -21.50 7.03
CA GLU A 67 31.68 -21.12 5.62
C GLU A 67 30.60 -21.98 4.94
N ARG A 68 30.53 -23.29 5.23
CA ARG A 68 29.43 -24.15 4.76
C ARG A 68 28.08 -23.78 5.38
N GLU A 69 28.04 -23.33 6.63
CA GLU A 69 26.82 -22.87 7.32
C GLU A 69 26.38 -21.49 6.81
N LYS A 70 27.31 -20.56 6.51
CA LYS A 70 27.04 -19.31 5.80
C LYS A 70 26.40 -19.55 4.42
N MET A 71 26.77 -20.66 3.78
CA MET A 71 26.23 -21.10 2.49
C MET A 71 24.93 -21.92 2.60
N LYS A 72 24.43 -22.21 3.81
CA LYS A 72 23.13 -22.88 4.02
C LYS A 72 22.01 -21.86 4.14
N SER A 73 20.89 -22.16 3.49
CA SER A 73 19.69 -21.32 3.38
C SER A 73 18.97 -21.01 4.71
N TYR A 74 19.42 -21.56 5.84
CA TYR A 74 18.79 -21.40 7.15
C TYR A 74 19.85 -21.45 8.26
N ILE A 75 19.90 -20.43 9.12
CA ILE A 75 20.50 -20.55 10.46
C ILE A 75 19.36 -20.93 11.40
N TYR A 76 19.27 -22.20 11.76
CA TYR A 76 18.45 -22.63 12.90
C TYR A 76 19.29 -22.45 14.17
N VAL A 77 18.87 -21.58 15.09
CA VAL A 77 19.24 -21.75 16.50
C VAL A 77 18.13 -22.58 17.14
N PRO A 78 18.36 -23.87 17.47
CA PRO A 78 17.33 -24.67 18.12
C PRO A 78 17.15 -24.16 19.55
N THR A 79 16.02 -23.55 19.85
CA THR A 79 15.52 -23.47 21.23
C THR A 79 14.78 -24.76 21.54
N VAL A 80 15.53 -25.82 21.80
CA VAL A 80 14.98 -27.03 22.44
C VAL A 80 15.47 -27.05 23.88
N SER A 81 14.51 -27.08 24.80
CA SER A 81 14.72 -27.41 26.20
C SER A 81 15.38 -28.79 26.27
N LEU A 82 16.69 -28.82 26.52
CA LEU A 82 17.41 -30.05 26.80
C LEU A 82 17.05 -30.56 28.20
N ASP A 83 16.80 -31.85 28.22
CA ASP A 83 16.43 -32.71 29.32
C ASP A 83 17.31 -32.53 30.58
N LYS A 84 16.71 -32.75 31.75
CA LYS A 84 17.24 -32.49 33.09
C LYS A 84 18.28 -33.51 33.58
N ARG A 85 18.96 -34.23 32.69
CA ARG A 85 19.91 -35.27 33.10
C ARG A 85 21.19 -35.24 32.27
N GLU A 86 22.00 -34.22 32.49
CA GLU A 86 23.46 -34.32 32.36
C GLU A 86 24.10 -33.17 33.16
N ASN A 87 24.71 -33.52 34.29
CA ASN A 87 25.21 -32.58 35.29
C ASN A 87 26.65 -32.11 34.98
N TYR A 88 26.77 -30.79 34.82
CA TYR A 88 27.79 -29.83 35.28
C TYR A 88 29.28 -30.01 34.97
N GLY A 89 29.80 -28.94 34.36
CA GLY A 89 31.21 -28.54 34.42
C GLY A 89 31.45 -27.02 34.40
N LEU A 90 30.50 -26.17 34.81
CA LEU A 90 30.74 -24.74 35.11
C LEU A 90 29.66 -24.25 36.07
N THR A 91 30.00 -24.08 37.35
CA THR A 91 29.06 -23.66 38.39
C THR A 91 28.47 -22.29 38.07
N TYR A 92 27.17 -22.12 38.30
CA TYR A 92 26.41 -20.85 38.16
C TYR A 92 27.12 -19.62 38.74
N GLN A 93 27.92 -19.82 39.78
CA GLN A 93 28.71 -18.80 40.45
C GLN A 93 29.87 -18.25 39.58
N ALA A 94 30.51 -19.10 38.77
CA ALA A 94 31.54 -18.68 37.81
C ALA A 94 30.94 -17.84 36.68
N ARG A 95 29.76 -18.23 36.19
CA ARG A 95 29.02 -17.49 35.15
C ARG A 95 28.57 -16.11 35.64
N LYS A 96 28.13 -16.03 36.90
CA LYS A 96 27.74 -14.78 37.56
C LYS A 96 28.91 -13.82 37.75
N GLU A 97 30.06 -14.30 38.19
CA GLU A 97 31.25 -13.46 38.37
C GLU A 97 31.86 -13.03 37.03
N LEU A 98 31.80 -13.87 35.99
CA LEU A 98 32.21 -13.50 34.63
C LEU A 98 31.33 -12.36 34.08
N HIS A 99 30.00 -12.46 34.22
CA HIS A 99 29.09 -11.38 33.83
C HIS A 99 29.34 -10.09 34.62
N LYS A 100 29.72 -10.20 35.89
CA LYS A 100 30.03 -9.05 36.76
C LYS A 100 31.34 -8.36 36.34
N ALA A 101 32.35 -9.14 35.96
CA ALA A 101 33.63 -8.64 35.44
C ALA A 101 33.47 -7.95 34.08
N VAL A 102 32.75 -8.59 33.14
CA VAL A 102 32.45 -8.03 31.82
C VAL A 102 31.66 -6.72 31.94
N ARG A 103 30.65 -6.67 32.82
CA ARG A 103 29.88 -5.44 33.08
C ARG A 103 30.76 -4.32 33.62
N LYS A 104 31.75 -4.63 34.46
CA LYS A 104 32.69 -3.66 35.06
C LYS A 104 33.70 -3.13 34.04
N VAL A 105 34.17 -3.98 33.13
CA VAL A 105 35.03 -3.58 32.01
C VAL A 105 34.28 -2.66 31.05
N LEU A 106 33.07 -3.04 30.64
CA LEU A 106 32.22 -2.23 29.76
C LEU A 106 31.86 -0.86 30.37
N THR A 107 31.57 -0.81 31.68
CA THR A 107 31.31 0.48 32.37
C THR A 107 32.56 1.34 32.56
N THR A 108 33.75 0.75 32.58
CA THR A 108 35.01 1.51 32.70
C THR A 108 35.42 2.06 31.33
N SER A 109 35.28 1.27 30.26
CA SER A 109 35.50 1.72 28.88
C SER A 109 34.51 2.79 28.44
N ALA A 110 33.24 2.70 28.87
CA ALA A 110 32.21 3.70 28.61
C ALA A 110 32.44 5.06 29.33
N LYS A 111 33.30 5.11 30.36
CA LYS A 111 33.63 6.35 31.07
C LYS A 111 34.81 7.11 30.46
N ILE A 112 35.66 6.43 29.69
CA ILE A 112 36.90 7.00 29.13
C ILE A 112 36.65 7.66 27.76
N LEU A 113 35.56 7.30 27.06
CA LEU A 113 35.20 7.83 25.75
C LEU A 113 33.89 8.63 25.84
N ARG A 114 33.96 9.93 26.15
CA ARG A 114 32.79 10.84 26.10
C ARG A 114 33.02 11.97 25.08
N GLY A 115 32.31 11.87 23.95
CA GLY A 115 31.93 12.96 23.03
C GLY A 115 32.04 12.60 21.53
N PRO A 116 31.07 12.94 20.66
CA PRO A 116 29.63 13.02 20.80
C PRO A 116 28.95 11.95 19.90
N PHE A 117 29.14 10.67 20.20
CA PHE A 117 28.29 9.60 19.66
C PHE A 117 28.07 8.61 20.78
N ALA A 118 26.86 8.56 21.31
CA ALA A 118 26.50 7.69 22.42
C ALA A 118 26.18 6.28 21.89
N ASP A 119 27.23 5.49 21.61
CA ASP A 119 27.38 4.08 22.02
C ASP A 119 28.54 3.39 21.27
N PRO A 120 29.46 2.69 21.95
CA PRO A 120 30.64 2.09 21.33
C PRO A 120 30.31 0.74 20.68
N PHE A 121 30.41 0.65 19.35
CA PHE A 121 30.49 -0.63 18.62
C PHE A 121 31.96 -1.05 18.53
N SER A 122 32.28 -2.27 18.96
CA SER A 122 33.61 -2.86 18.82
C SER A 122 33.70 -3.56 17.47
N THR A 123 34.35 -2.91 16.48
CA THR A 123 34.52 -3.37 15.09
C THR A 123 35.54 -4.51 14.92
N VAL A 124 35.78 -5.31 15.95
CA VAL A 124 36.98 -6.17 16.01
C VAL A 124 36.85 -7.46 15.17
N ASP A 125 35.63 -7.89 14.81
CA ASP A 125 35.42 -9.18 14.11
C ASP A 125 34.37 -9.15 12.98
N VAL A 126 33.96 -7.98 12.48
CA VAL A 126 32.89 -7.85 11.46
C VAL A 126 33.46 -7.14 10.23
N GLU A 127 33.32 -7.72 9.04
CA GLU A 127 33.79 -7.09 7.80
C GLU A 127 33.03 -5.77 7.56
N ASP A 128 33.69 -4.73 7.04
CA ASP A 128 33.14 -3.36 6.95
C ASP A 128 31.74 -3.27 6.30
N HIS A 129 31.43 -4.20 5.38
CA HIS A 129 30.16 -4.28 4.69
C HIS A 129 29.03 -4.96 5.50
N GLU A 130 29.37 -5.82 6.47
CA GLU A 130 28.43 -6.41 7.42
C GLU A 130 28.05 -5.39 8.52
N CYS A 131 28.99 -4.51 8.90
CA CYS A 131 28.69 -3.41 9.82
C CYS A 131 27.64 -2.45 9.23
N ALA A 132 27.69 -2.17 7.93
CA ALA A 132 26.79 -1.21 7.28
C ALA A 132 25.31 -1.63 7.38
N SER A 133 24.96 -2.89 7.09
CA SER A 133 23.58 -3.38 7.15
C SER A 133 23.02 -3.41 8.57
N TRP A 134 23.84 -3.80 9.56
CA TRP A 134 23.44 -3.74 10.97
C TRP A 134 23.29 -2.31 11.51
N LEU A 135 24.14 -1.38 11.09
CA LEU A 135 24.03 0.03 11.45
C LEU A 135 22.75 0.64 10.88
N LEU A 136 22.41 0.33 9.62
CA LEU A 136 21.16 0.76 8.99
C LEU A 136 19.93 0.20 9.71
N LEU A 137 19.92 -1.09 10.03
CA LEU A 137 18.83 -1.70 10.80
C LEU A 137 18.70 -1.08 12.20
N ARG A 138 19.82 -0.84 12.90
CA ARG A 138 19.78 -0.17 14.21
C ARG A 138 19.26 1.26 14.09
N ARG A 139 19.66 1.98 13.04
CA ARG A 139 19.22 3.34 12.75
C ARG A 139 17.74 3.40 12.37
N SER A 140 17.22 2.39 11.67
CA SER A 140 15.79 2.27 11.37
C SER A 140 14.92 2.02 12.61
N GLN A 141 15.55 1.60 13.71
CA GLN A 141 14.92 1.40 15.03
C GLN A 141 15.19 2.55 16.02
N SER A 142 15.81 3.64 15.57
CA SER A 142 16.07 4.84 16.39
C SER A 142 14.77 5.48 16.90
N ASP A 143 14.81 6.23 18.00
CA ASP A 143 13.67 7.04 18.47
C ASP A 143 13.45 8.29 17.59
N ASP A 144 14.47 8.73 16.85
CA ASP A 144 14.38 9.86 15.91
C ASP A 144 13.71 9.45 14.58
N PRO A 145 12.53 10.01 14.24
CA PRO A 145 11.84 9.71 12.98
C PRO A 145 12.65 10.01 11.72
N ALA A 146 13.47 11.08 11.74
CA ALA A 146 14.26 11.45 10.58
C ALA A 146 15.37 10.42 10.31
N ALA A 147 16.09 10.01 11.36
CA ALA A 147 17.07 8.93 11.28
C ALA A 147 16.44 7.61 10.80
N ARG A 148 15.25 7.26 11.30
CA ARG A 148 14.56 6.03 10.87
C ARG A 148 14.23 6.05 9.38
N TRP A 149 13.57 7.12 8.93
CA TRP A 149 13.17 7.27 7.54
C TRP A 149 14.38 7.24 6.61
N GLN A 150 15.47 7.93 6.97
CA GLN A 150 16.69 7.92 6.18
C GLN A 150 17.30 6.52 6.09
N ALA A 151 17.33 5.76 7.19
CA ALA A 151 17.85 4.39 7.20
C ALA A 151 17.01 3.45 6.33
N VAL A 152 15.68 3.54 6.40
CA VAL A 152 14.78 2.75 5.54
C VAL A 152 15.00 3.09 4.07
N GLN A 153 15.18 4.37 3.75
CA GLN A 153 15.44 4.79 2.38
C GLN A 153 16.78 4.24 1.87
N GLU A 154 17.85 4.39 2.63
CA GLU A 154 19.18 3.84 2.32
C GLU A 154 19.15 2.31 2.15
N MET A 155 18.41 1.58 2.99
CA MET A 155 18.21 0.13 2.82
C MET A 155 17.42 -0.21 1.56
N SER A 156 16.40 0.57 1.22
CA SER A 156 15.55 0.31 0.04
C SER A 156 16.28 0.52 -1.28
N GLU A 157 17.28 1.41 -1.30
CA GLU A 157 18.13 1.74 -2.47
C GLU A 157 19.37 0.81 -2.55
N ALA A 158 19.58 -0.06 -1.55
CA ALA A 158 20.71 -0.97 -1.51
C ALA A 158 20.47 -2.19 -2.41
N HIS A 159 20.98 -2.14 -3.64
CA HIS A 159 20.89 -3.24 -4.62
C HIS A 159 22.11 -4.18 -4.67
N HIS A 160 23.14 -3.89 -3.89
CA HIS A 160 24.44 -4.59 -3.93
C HIS A 160 24.62 -5.60 -2.78
N TRP A 161 23.57 -5.84 -1.99
CA TRP A 161 23.65 -6.78 -0.87
C TRP A 161 23.56 -8.23 -1.35
N HIS A 162 24.18 -9.12 -0.59
CA HIS A 162 24.04 -10.56 -0.75
C HIS A 162 22.72 -11.05 -0.15
N ASP A 163 22.20 -12.18 -0.65
CA ASP A 163 20.95 -12.80 -0.18
C ASP A 163 20.88 -12.95 1.35
N TYR A 164 21.99 -13.35 1.98
CA TYR A 164 22.03 -13.54 3.43
C TYR A 164 21.84 -12.22 4.19
N GLN A 165 22.34 -11.09 3.67
CA GLN A 165 22.21 -9.78 4.30
C GLN A 165 20.75 -9.31 4.29
N TYR A 166 20.06 -9.49 3.17
CA TYR A 166 18.61 -9.24 3.10
C TYR A 166 17.86 -10.10 4.10
N ARG A 167 18.19 -11.39 4.22
CA ARG A 167 17.55 -12.32 5.16
C ARG A 167 17.82 -11.94 6.62
N THR A 168 19.05 -11.53 6.95
CA THR A 168 19.40 -11.07 8.30
C THR A 168 18.54 -9.86 8.69
N VAL A 169 18.43 -8.87 7.80
CA VAL A 169 17.56 -7.72 8.03
C VAL A 169 16.10 -8.14 8.10
N ALA A 170 15.61 -8.99 7.19
CA ALA A 170 14.23 -9.49 7.19
C ALA A 170 13.84 -10.19 8.51
N GLN A 171 14.78 -10.92 9.13
CA GLN A 171 14.57 -11.62 10.40
C GLN A 171 14.58 -10.69 11.62
N ALA A 172 15.29 -9.56 11.54
CA ALA A 172 15.51 -8.64 12.66
C ALA A 172 14.73 -7.32 12.53
N CYS A 173 14.07 -7.07 11.40
CA CYS A 173 13.19 -5.93 11.17
C CYS A 173 12.04 -5.90 12.17
N ASP A 174 11.83 -4.74 12.77
CA ASP A 174 10.60 -4.46 13.51
C ASP A 174 9.46 -4.13 12.52
N PRO A 175 8.19 -4.17 12.97
CA PRO A 175 7.05 -3.87 12.11
C PRO A 175 7.16 -2.52 11.38
N ARG A 176 7.71 -1.49 12.04
CA ARG A 176 7.83 -0.13 11.46
C ARG A 176 8.82 -0.12 10.30
N THR A 177 10.01 -0.68 10.49
CA THR A 177 11.02 -0.82 9.43
C THR A 177 10.46 -1.65 8.27
N LEU A 178 9.78 -2.77 8.57
CA LEU A 178 9.19 -3.63 7.54
C LEU A 178 8.14 -2.90 6.70
N ILE A 179 7.24 -2.13 7.33
CA ILE A 179 6.24 -1.33 6.63
C ILE A 179 6.91 -0.23 5.80
N GLY A 180 7.92 0.47 6.34
CA GLY A 180 8.67 1.48 5.61
C GLY A 180 9.36 0.92 4.35
N LEU A 181 10.00 -0.25 4.48
CA LEU A 181 10.58 -0.97 3.35
C LEU A 181 9.50 -1.39 2.34
N ALA A 182 8.33 -1.86 2.78
CA ALA A 182 7.25 -2.29 1.89
C ALA A 182 6.67 -1.14 1.06
N ARG A 183 6.64 0.07 1.63
CA ARG A 183 6.18 1.28 0.91
C ARG A 183 7.18 1.72 -0.16
N SER A 184 8.46 1.46 0.07
CA SER A 184 9.56 1.91 -0.78
C SER A 184 9.58 1.20 -2.13
N ARG A 185 9.41 1.96 -3.22
CA ARG A 185 9.30 1.43 -4.59
C ARG A 185 10.51 0.60 -5.01
N GLN A 186 11.71 0.97 -4.55
CA GLN A 186 12.97 0.31 -4.91
C GLN A 186 13.34 -0.87 -4.00
N SER A 187 12.63 -1.03 -2.87
CA SER A 187 12.93 -2.07 -1.88
C SER A 187 12.96 -3.46 -2.50
N ASP A 188 13.92 -4.30 -2.15
CA ASP A 188 14.02 -5.67 -2.65
C ASP A 188 12.99 -6.60 -1.97
N LEU A 189 12.40 -7.56 -2.70
CA LEU A 189 11.43 -8.50 -2.09
C LEU A 189 12.09 -9.45 -1.09
N ARG A 190 13.42 -9.64 -1.13
CA ARG A 190 14.18 -10.46 -0.18
C ARG A 190 14.18 -9.90 1.25
N PHE A 191 13.77 -8.64 1.46
CA PHE A 191 13.52 -8.07 2.79
C PHE A 191 12.28 -8.65 3.49
N PHE A 192 11.40 -9.35 2.76
CA PHE A 192 10.13 -9.83 3.28
C PHE A 192 10.14 -11.35 3.42
N LEU A 193 10.01 -11.82 4.67
CA LEU A 193 9.86 -13.25 4.94
C LEU A 193 8.55 -13.78 4.33
N PRO A 194 8.51 -15.06 3.91
CA PRO A 194 7.27 -15.67 3.46
C PRO A 194 6.22 -15.62 4.57
N PRO A 195 4.93 -15.41 4.24
CA PRO A 195 3.91 -15.36 5.28
C PRO A 195 3.82 -16.71 6.03
N PRO A 196 3.42 -16.71 7.31
CA PRO A 196 3.30 -17.92 8.11
C PRO A 196 2.44 -19.02 7.45
N PRO A 197 2.67 -20.30 7.80
CA PRO A 197 1.81 -21.40 7.37
C PRO A 197 0.35 -21.14 7.79
N LEU A 198 -0.59 -21.36 6.87
CA LEU A 198 -2.00 -21.19 7.16
C LEU A 198 -2.55 -22.42 7.91
N PRO A 199 -3.44 -22.25 8.91
CA PRO A 199 -4.13 -23.38 9.54
C PRO A 199 -4.87 -24.22 8.50
N SER A 200 -4.93 -25.55 8.65
CA SER A 200 -5.75 -26.39 7.76
C SER A 200 -7.21 -25.96 7.79
N LEU A 201 -7.92 -26.14 6.68
CA LEU A 201 -9.39 -26.08 6.67
C LEU A 201 -9.93 -27.11 7.67
N LYS A 202 -11.15 -26.88 8.18
CA LYS A 202 -11.85 -27.93 8.93
C LYS A 202 -12.09 -29.12 7.98
N GLU A 203 -12.08 -30.33 8.53
CA GLU A 203 -12.42 -31.52 7.75
C GLU A 203 -13.78 -31.30 7.06
N ASP A 204 -13.82 -31.54 5.73
CA ASP A 204 -14.97 -31.34 4.84
C ASP A 204 -15.44 -29.89 4.58
N SER A 205 -14.74 -28.84 5.04
CA SER A 205 -15.10 -27.44 4.72
C SER A 205 -14.44 -26.92 3.44
N SER A 206 -15.24 -26.33 2.55
CA SER A 206 -14.74 -25.56 1.41
C SER A 206 -14.41 -24.12 1.82
N ILE A 207 -13.60 -23.42 1.01
CA ILE A 207 -13.29 -21.99 1.22
C ILE A 207 -14.55 -21.14 1.19
N GLU A 208 -15.46 -21.47 0.28
CA GLU A 208 -16.78 -20.87 0.13
C GLU A 208 -17.59 -20.99 1.43
N GLU A 209 -17.59 -22.17 2.06
CA GLU A 209 -18.30 -22.40 3.32
C GLU A 209 -17.67 -21.63 4.49
N GLU A 210 -16.34 -21.54 4.54
CA GLU A 210 -15.66 -20.70 5.53
C GLU A 210 -15.97 -19.21 5.36
N LEU A 211 -16.09 -18.72 4.13
CA LEU A 211 -16.52 -17.35 3.83
C LEU A 211 -17.95 -17.09 4.29
N ARG A 212 -18.87 -18.02 4.07
CA ARG A 212 -20.26 -17.92 4.54
C ARG A 212 -20.33 -17.95 6.07
N CYS A 213 -19.60 -18.87 6.70
CA CYS A 213 -19.51 -18.95 8.16
C CYS A 213 -18.98 -17.64 8.75
N LEU A 214 -17.95 -17.05 8.13
CA LEU A 214 -17.42 -15.75 8.54
C LEU A 214 -18.49 -14.67 8.43
N LEU A 215 -19.18 -14.54 7.30
CA LEU A 215 -20.25 -13.55 7.12
C LEU A 215 -21.40 -13.72 8.10
N ALA A 216 -21.82 -14.96 8.36
CA ALA A 216 -22.88 -15.28 9.32
C ALA A 216 -22.48 -14.90 10.76
N SER A 217 -21.18 -14.89 11.08
CA SER A 217 -20.67 -14.47 12.38
C SER A 217 -20.63 -12.95 12.60
N LEU A 218 -20.78 -12.16 11.53
CA LEU A 218 -20.74 -10.71 11.60
C LEU A 218 -22.08 -10.13 12.10
N PRO A 219 -22.06 -8.98 12.81
CA PRO A 219 -23.28 -8.34 13.28
C PRO A 219 -24.23 -8.00 12.13
N GLN A 220 -25.51 -8.33 12.31
CA GLN A 220 -26.58 -8.09 11.33
C GLN A 220 -27.51 -6.92 11.71
N THR A 221 -27.34 -6.35 12.90
CA THR A 221 -28.13 -5.23 13.41
C THR A 221 -27.63 -3.90 12.86
N ASP A 222 -28.54 -2.96 12.57
CA ASP A 222 -28.25 -1.60 12.10
C ASP A 222 -27.41 -1.51 10.82
N LEU A 223 -27.57 -2.51 9.94
CA LEU A 223 -26.90 -2.56 8.65
C LEU A 223 -27.60 -1.73 7.58
N ASP A 224 -26.79 -1.01 6.80
CA ASP A 224 -27.21 -0.38 5.54
C ASP A 224 -27.88 -1.40 4.60
N GLU A 225 -28.87 -0.95 3.83
CA GLU A 225 -29.65 -1.80 2.93
C GLU A 225 -28.78 -2.60 1.96
N CYS A 226 -27.67 -2.03 1.49
CA CYS A 226 -26.77 -2.72 0.60
C CYS A 226 -25.95 -3.80 1.28
N ILE A 227 -25.56 -3.59 2.55
CA ILE A 227 -24.86 -4.62 3.32
C ILE A 227 -25.81 -5.82 3.50
N ARG A 228 -27.06 -5.57 3.90
CA ARG A 228 -28.07 -6.63 4.02
C ARG A 228 -28.30 -7.37 2.70
N TYR A 229 -28.35 -6.64 1.58
CA TYR A 229 -28.50 -7.21 0.25
C TYR A 229 -27.37 -8.17 -0.10
N PHE A 230 -26.11 -7.74 -0.02
CA PHE A 230 -24.97 -8.61 -0.34
C PHE A 230 -24.85 -9.79 0.63
N THR A 231 -25.11 -9.57 1.91
CA THR A 231 -25.08 -10.66 2.90
C THR A 231 -26.18 -11.69 2.65
N SER A 232 -27.38 -11.25 2.24
CA SER A 232 -28.44 -12.19 1.82
C SER A 232 -28.05 -12.98 0.58
N LEU A 233 -27.44 -12.35 -0.42
CA LEU A 233 -26.96 -13.04 -1.64
C LEU A 233 -25.89 -14.08 -1.32
N ALA A 234 -24.93 -13.74 -0.45
CA ALA A 234 -23.90 -14.66 -0.01
C ALA A 234 -24.46 -15.87 0.77
N SER A 235 -25.62 -15.69 1.42
CA SER A 235 -26.28 -16.71 2.24
C SER A 235 -27.28 -17.58 1.47
N GLU A 236 -27.64 -17.21 0.23
CA GLU A 236 -28.54 -17.98 -0.62
C GLU A 236 -27.85 -19.26 -1.17
N SER A 237 -28.63 -20.31 -1.43
CA SER A 237 -28.10 -21.57 -1.96
C SER A 237 -27.62 -21.40 -3.41
N SER A 238 -26.61 -22.17 -3.83
CA SER A 238 -26.05 -22.10 -5.19
C SER A 238 -27.08 -22.33 -6.30
N GLN A 239 -28.22 -22.96 -5.98
CA GLN A 239 -29.35 -23.15 -6.90
C GLN A 239 -30.20 -21.86 -7.05
N SER A 240 -30.51 -21.15 -5.95
CA SER A 240 -31.29 -19.90 -6.01
C SER A 240 -30.52 -18.72 -6.59
N LEU A 241 -29.19 -18.70 -6.42
CA LEU A 241 -28.29 -17.71 -7.02
C LEU A 241 -28.26 -17.79 -8.56
N GLY A 242 -28.47 -18.97 -9.15
CA GLY A 242 -28.52 -19.19 -10.60
C GLY A 242 -29.72 -18.48 -11.24
N HIS A 243 -30.88 -18.54 -10.57
CA HIS A 243 -32.10 -17.86 -11.01
C HIS A 243 -31.99 -16.33 -11.01
N ARG A 244 -31.18 -15.73 -10.12
CA ARG A 244 -31.02 -14.27 -10.05
C ARG A 244 -29.83 -13.71 -10.83
N SER A 245 -28.70 -14.41 -10.88
CA SER A 245 -27.51 -13.97 -11.62
C SER A 245 -27.72 -13.94 -13.14
N LEU A 246 -28.48 -14.92 -13.68
CA LEU A 246 -28.91 -14.93 -15.09
C LEU A 246 -30.13 -14.03 -15.35
N GLY A 247 -30.94 -13.77 -14.33
CA GLY A 247 -32.09 -12.86 -14.40
C GLY A 247 -31.72 -11.37 -14.50
N GLY A 248 -30.48 -10.98 -14.21
CA GLY A 248 -30.03 -9.60 -14.34
C GLY A 248 -29.84 -9.11 -15.79
N LEU A 249 -29.77 -10.02 -16.76
CA LEU A 249 -29.48 -9.66 -18.15
C LEU A 249 -30.73 -9.58 -19.05
N TRP A 250 -31.89 -10.07 -18.60
CA TRP A 250 -33.10 -10.17 -19.44
C TRP A 250 -34.44 -9.92 -18.71
N CYS A 251 -34.48 -9.10 -17.65
CA CYS A 251 -35.76 -8.74 -17.01
C CYS A 251 -36.41 -7.49 -17.65
N PHE A 252 -36.99 -7.67 -18.84
CA PHE A 252 -38.07 -6.78 -19.28
C PHE A 252 -39.34 -7.14 -18.51
N GLY A 253 -39.68 -6.38 -17.48
CA GLY A 253 -41.01 -6.27 -16.88
C GLY A 253 -41.75 -7.56 -16.50
N GLY A 254 -41.66 -7.97 -15.24
CA GLY A 254 -42.62 -8.88 -14.59
C GLY A 254 -42.45 -10.36 -14.94
N ASN A 255 -42.41 -11.20 -13.90
CA ASN A 255 -42.31 -12.66 -13.92
C ASN A 255 -41.24 -13.22 -14.88
N GLY A 256 -40.05 -13.49 -14.32
CA GLY A 256 -38.96 -14.15 -15.02
C GLY A 256 -39.45 -15.40 -15.76
N LEU A 257 -39.01 -15.54 -17.02
CA LEU A 257 -39.33 -16.70 -17.84
C LEU A 257 -38.97 -17.99 -17.09
N PRO A 258 -39.79 -19.06 -17.16
CA PRO A 258 -39.54 -20.34 -16.48
C PRO A 258 -38.29 -21.09 -17.00
N TYR A 259 -37.56 -20.53 -17.96
CA TYR A 259 -36.48 -21.21 -18.68
C TYR A 259 -35.15 -21.28 -17.89
N ALA A 260 -35.05 -20.58 -16.75
CA ALA A 260 -33.86 -20.61 -15.90
C ALA A 260 -33.66 -21.93 -15.12
N GLU A 261 -34.65 -22.83 -15.10
CA GLU A 261 -34.56 -24.14 -14.43
C GLU A 261 -33.57 -25.13 -15.10
N SER A 262 -32.98 -24.77 -16.25
CA SER A 262 -32.18 -25.69 -17.08
C SER A 262 -30.66 -25.48 -17.04
N PHE A 263 -30.14 -24.56 -16.21
CA PHE A 263 -28.70 -24.35 -16.04
C PHE A 263 -28.24 -24.70 -14.62
N GLY A 264 -27.18 -25.52 -14.53
CA GLY A 264 -26.69 -26.14 -13.29
C GLY A 264 -26.16 -25.17 -12.21
N GLU A 265 -25.61 -25.75 -11.14
CA GLU A 265 -25.08 -25.05 -9.97
C GLU A 265 -24.23 -23.82 -10.33
N VAL A 266 -24.44 -22.72 -9.61
CA VAL A 266 -23.61 -21.51 -9.77
C VAL A 266 -22.14 -21.84 -9.47
N PRO A 267 -21.18 -21.45 -10.32
CA PRO A 267 -19.77 -21.70 -10.07
C PRO A 267 -19.31 -21.13 -8.72
N SER A 268 -18.55 -21.91 -7.96
CA SER A 268 -18.03 -21.52 -6.63
C SER A 268 -17.33 -20.14 -6.64
N ALA A 269 -16.58 -19.83 -7.70
CA ALA A 269 -15.92 -18.53 -7.88
C ALA A 269 -16.89 -17.32 -7.91
N THR A 270 -18.14 -17.51 -8.36
CA THR A 270 -19.18 -16.46 -8.35
C THR A 270 -19.69 -16.22 -6.94
N VAL A 271 -19.85 -17.28 -6.14
CA VAL A 271 -20.24 -17.18 -4.73
C VAL A 271 -19.16 -16.49 -3.91
N GLU A 272 -17.90 -16.88 -4.10
CA GLU A 272 -16.75 -16.26 -3.43
C GLU A 272 -16.71 -14.76 -3.71
N MET A 273 -17.01 -14.34 -4.95
CA MET A 273 -17.09 -12.92 -5.30
C MET A 273 -18.20 -12.19 -4.51
N PHE A 274 -19.41 -12.74 -4.44
CA PHE A 274 -20.49 -12.14 -3.65
C PHE A 274 -20.15 -12.05 -2.16
N CYS A 275 -19.52 -13.10 -1.61
CA CYS A 275 -19.04 -13.10 -0.24
C CYS A 275 -17.98 -12.03 -0.02
N LEU A 276 -17.05 -11.86 -0.95
CA LEU A 276 -16.01 -10.81 -0.89
C LEU A 276 -16.62 -9.41 -1.01
N GLU A 277 -17.62 -9.20 -1.86
CA GLU A 277 -18.33 -7.92 -1.94
C GLU A 277 -19.05 -7.59 -0.64
N ALA A 278 -19.72 -8.56 -0.01
CA ALA A 278 -20.31 -8.41 1.31
C ALA A 278 -19.24 -8.07 2.37
N LEU A 279 -18.12 -8.81 2.38
CA LEU A 279 -17.02 -8.58 3.31
C LEU A 279 -16.38 -7.20 3.14
N VAL A 280 -16.23 -6.71 1.90
CA VAL A 280 -15.76 -5.35 1.65
C VAL A 280 -16.65 -4.35 2.37
N ARG A 281 -17.97 -4.45 2.23
CA ARG A 281 -18.89 -3.51 2.89
C ARG A 281 -18.89 -3.65 4.41
N HIS A 282 -18.86 -4.88 4.93
CA HIS A 282 -18.73 -5.10 6.37
C HIS A 282 -17.41 -4.53 6.91
N SER A 283 -16.31 -4.62 6.16
CA SER A 283 -15.00 -4.08 6.57
C SER A 283 -14.94 -2.55 6.59
N GLU A 284 -15.92 -1.84 6.01
CA GLU A 284 -16.02 -0.38 6.17
C GLU A 284 -16.42 0.01 7.61
N ILE A 285 -16.95 -0.93 8.40
CA ILE A 285 -17.41 -0.73 9.78
C ILE A 285 -16.31 -1.19 10.75
N PRO A 286 -15.74 -0.29 11.58
CA PRO A 286 -14.60 -0.63 12.45
C PRO A 286 -14.84 -1.82 13.38
N THR A 287 -16.02 -1.92 14.00
CA THR A 287 -16.37 -3.00 14.93
C THR A 287 -16.49 -4.36 14.23
N HIS A 288 -16.80 -4.37 12.94
CA HIS A 288 -16.87 -5.60 12.16
C HIS A 288 -15.47 -6.09 11.79
N CYS A 289 -14.52 -5.19 11.53
CA CYS A 289 -13.12 -5.57 11.30
C CYS A 289 -12.53 -6.35 12.49
N ASP A 290 -12.86 -5.97 13.72
CA ASP A 290 -12.43 -6.70 14.93
C ASP A 290 -13.02 -8.13 14.95
N LYS A 291 -14.27 -8.30 14.49
CA LYS A 291 -14.90 -9.63 14.35
C LYS A 291 -14.29 -10.42 13.20
N ILE A 292 -14.05 -9.79 12.06
CA ILE A 292 -13.40 -10.42 10.90
C ILE A 292 -12.04 -10.99 11.32
N GLU A 293 -11.24 -10.24 12.09
CA GLU A 293 -9.97 -10.72 12.61
C GLU A 293 -10.14 -11.88 13.60
N ALA A 294 -11.06 -11.74 14.57
CA ALA A 294 -11.30 -12.76 15.60
C ALA A 294 -11.75 -14.12 15.03
N PHE A 295 -12.45 -14.12 13.90
CA PHE A 295 -12.90 -15.33 13.20
C PHE A 295 -11.93 -15.82 12.11
N GLY A 296 -10.67 -15.35 12.12
CA GLY A 296 -9.62 -15.85 11.22
C GLY A 296 -9.71 -15.30 9.78
N GLY A 297 -10.41 -14.18 9.59
CA GLY A 297 -10.63 -13.58 8.27
C GLY A 297 -9.33 -13.21 7.56
N LEU A 298 -8.27 -12.81 8.27
CA LEU A 298 -6.97 -12.51 7.66
C LEU A 298 -6.35 -13.75 6.99
N GLN A 299 -6.44 -14.92 7.63
CA GLN A 299 -5.90 -16.18 7.11
C GLN A 299 -6.74 -16.69 5.93
N LEU A 300 -8.07 -16.58 6.01
CA LEU A 300 -8.99 -16.94 4.94
C LEU A 300 -8.76 -16.08 3.69
N LEU A 301 -8.62 -14.76 3.88
CA LEU A 301 -8.29 -13.82 2.80
C LEU A 301 -6.91 -14.12 2.18
N GLN A 302 -5.91 -14.55 2.96
CA GLN A 302 -4.62 -14.97 2.41
C GLN A 302 -4.73 -16.24 1.57
N ARG A 303 -5.55 -17.21 1.99
CA ARG A 303 -5.83 -18.42 1.22
C ARG A 303 -6.44 -18.08 -0.14
N LEU A 304 -7.47 -17.25 -0.14
CA LEU A 304 -8.10 -16.74 -1.37
C LEU A 304 -7.13 -15.94 -2.24
N TYR A 305 -6.31 -15.09 -1.63
CA TYR A 305 -5.32 -14.28 -2.36
C TYR A 305 -4.31 -15.17 -3.10
N ARG A 306 -3.90 -16.29 -2.50
CA ARG A 306 -2.99 -17.27 -3.14
C ARG A 306 -3.70 -18.12 -4.19
N LEU A 307 -4.96 -18.48 -3.98
CA LEU A 307 -5.73 -19.31 -4.91
C LEU A 307 -6.08 -18.55 -6.19
N HIS A 308 -6.43 -17.28 -6.07
CA HIS A 308 -6.92 -16.46 -7.18
C HIS A 308 -5.89 -15.44 -7.68
N LYS A 309 -4.61 -15.81 -7.77
CA LYS A 309 -3.55 -14.90 -8.25
C LYS A 309 -3.86 -14.31 -9.63
N ASP A 310 -4.52 -15.09 -10.48
CA ASP A 310 -4.86 -14.71 -11.86
C ASP A 310 -6.22 -13.99 -11.99
N SER A 311 -6.89 -13.66 -10.89
CA SER A 311 -8.18 -12.94 -10.90
C SER A 311 -8.05 -11.54 -10.29
N PRO A 312 -7.80 -10.50 -11.11
CA PRO A 312 -7.64 -9.13 -10.61
C PRO A 312 -8.84 -8.62 -9.81
N SER A 313 -10.06 -9.07 -10.11
CA SER A 313 -11.27 -8.67 -9.38
C SER A 313 -11.27 -9.21 -7.95
N VAL A 314 -10.93 -10.49 -7.77
CA VAL A 314 -10.83 -11.13 -6.45
C VAL A 314 -9.69 -10.50 -5.65
N GLN A 315 -8.50 -10.38 -6.26
CA GLN A 315 -7.33 -9.74 -5.65
C GLN A 315 -7.66 -8.32 -5.16
N ARG A 316 -8.35 -7.53 -6.00
CA ARG A 316 -8.80 -6.18 -5.66
C ARG A 316 -9.69 -6.18 -4.41
N ASN A 317 -10.73 -7.00 -4.38
CA ASN A 317 -11.66 -7.00 -3.25
C ASN A 317 -11.00 -7.48 -1.95
N ILE A 318 -10.08 -8.45 -2.01
CA ILE A 318 -9.29 -8.87 -0.85
C ILE A 318 -8.43 -7.71 -0.31
N LEU A 319 -7.69 -7.01 -1.19
CA LEU A 319 -6.87 -5.87 -0.79
C LEU A 319 -7.72 -4.69 -0.27
N ARG A 320 -8.96 -4.54 -0.74
CA ARG A 320 -9.93 -3.58 -0.20
C ARG A 320 -10.29 -3.90 1.26
N VAL A 321 -10.64 -5.15 1.55
CA VAL A 321 -10.94 -5.60 2.92
C VAL A 321 -9.76 -5.34 3.84
N VAL A 322 -8.56 -5.80 3.48
CA VAL A 322 -7.35 -5.63 4.31
C VAL A 322 -7.02 -4.15 4.50
N GLY A 323 -7.16 -3.32 3.46
CA GLY A 323 -6.92 -1.89 3.56
C GLY A 323 -7.94 -1.14 4.40
N ASN A 324 -9.18 -1.63 4.48
CA ASN A 324 -10.18 -1.10 5.41
C ASN A 324 -9.87 -1.50 6.85
N MET A 325 -9.48 -2.76 7.08
CA MET A 325 -9.00 -3.22 8.39
C MET A 325 -7.77 -2.43 8.87
N ALA A 326 -6.88 -2.02 7.96
CA ALA A 326 -5.71 -1.20 8.28
C ALA A 326 -6.04 0.22 8.77
N LEU A 327 -7.28 0.72 8.60
CA LEU A 327 -7.71 1.98 9.24
C LEU A 327 -7.82 1.86 10.77
N ASN A 328 -7.98 0.63 11.27
CA ASN A 328 -8.02 0.31 12.69
C ASN A 328 -6.63 -0.02 13.21
N GLU A 329 -6.01 0.95 13.89
CA GLU A 329 -4.65 0.84 14.43
C GLU A 329 -4.45 -0.35 15.39
N ARG A 330 -5.52 -0.78 16.07
CA ARG A 330 -5.50 -1.97 16.95
C ARG A 330 -5.19 -3.26 16.21
N LEU A 331 -5.54 -3.34 14.93
CA LEU A 331 -5.34 -4.54 14.10
C LEU A 331 -3.96 -4.56 13.43
N HIS A 332 -3.18 -3.47 13.48
CA HIS A 332 -1.87 -3.39 12.84
C HIS A 332 -0.93 -4.53 13.27
N PRO A 333 -0.79 -4.87 14.56
CA PRO A 333 0.06 -5.99 14.98
C PRO A 333 -0.38 -7.33 14.39
N THR A 334 -1.69 -7.60 14.32
CA THR A 334 -2.20 -8.86 13.74
C THR A 334 -1.96 -8.90 12.23
N ILE A 335 -2.24 -7.81 11.51
CA ILE A 335 -2.01 -7.71 10.05
C ILE A 335 -0.53 -7.97 9.72
N VAL A 336 0.39 -7.38 10.50
CA VAL A 336 1.83 -7.61 10.33
C VAL A 336 2.20 -9.06 10.65
N ARG A 337 1.78 -9.58 11.81
CA ARG A 337 2.11 -10.93 12.26
C ARG A 337 1.58 -12.02 11.35
N SER A 338 0.42 -11.81 10.73
CA SER A 338 -0.12 -12.77 9.76
C SER A 338 0.64 -12.76 8.44
N GLY A 339 1.60 -11.86 8.23
CA GLY A 339 2.43 -11.80 7.02
C GLY A 339 1.80 -11.04 5.85
N TRP A 340 0.79 -10.20 6.09
CA TRP A 340 0.20 -9.39 5.02
C TRP A 340 1.18 -8.35 4.47
N VAL A 341 2.12 -7.83 5.27
CA VAL A 341 3.09 -6.83 4.78
C VAL A 341 3.94 -7.40 3.63
N SER A 342 4.33 -8.67 3.69
CA SER A 342 5.04 -9.34 2.59
C SER A 342 4.20 -9.41 1.31
N LEU A 343 2.92 -9.80 1.44
CA LEU A 343 2.00 -9.87 0.30
C LEU A 343 1.71 -8.48 -0.28
N LEU A 344 1.63 -7.45 0.58
CA LEU A 344 1.42 -6.07 0.17
C LEU A 344 2.65 -5.49 -0.54
N ALA A 345 3.87 -5.82 -0.08
CA ALA A 345 5.11 -5.41 -0.73
C ALA A 345 5.23 -5.97 -2.17
N GLU A 346 4.78 -7.21 -2.38
CA GLU A 346 4.62 -7.79 -3.72
C GLU A 346 3.51 -7.08 -4.51
N ALA A 347 2.34 -6.90 -3.91
CA ALA A 347 1.16 -6.32 -4.57
C ALA A 347 1.38 -4.87 -5.04
N VAL A 348 2.11 -4.04 -4.28
CA VAL A 348 2.46 -2.66 -4.68
C VAL A 348 3.27 -2.61 -5.98
N LYS A 349 4.04 -3.67 -6.27
CA LYS A 349 4.84 -3.80 -7.49
C LYS A 349 4.09 -4.46 -8.64
N SER A 350 2.83 -4.84 -8.43
CA SER A 350 2.00 -5.45 -9.47
C SER A 350 1.86 -4.51 -10.68
N PRO A 351 1.88 -5.04 -11.92
CA PRO A 351 1.53 -4.27 -13.11
C PRO A 351 0.06 -3.82 -13.09
N HIS A 352 -0.80 -4.49 -12.30
CA HIS A 352 -2.20 -4.12 -12.15
C HIS A 352 -2.33 -2.93 -11.19
N VAL A 353 -2.53 -1.74 -11.78
CA VAL A 353 -2.59 -0.47 -11.05
C VAL A 353 -3.61 -0.44 -9.91
N MET A 354 -4.75 -1.14 -10.04
CA MET A 354 -5.77 -1.24 -9.00
C MET A 354 -5.26 -2.00 -7.76
N ALA A 355 -4.67 -3.18 -7.95
CA ALA A 355 -4.10 -3.97 -6.87
C ALA A 355 -2.95 -3.21 -6.19
N ALA A 356 -2.04 -2.65 -6.99
CA ALA A 356 -0.94 -1.83 -6.49
C ALA A 356 -1.41 -0.64 -5.67
N SER A 357 -2.50 0.02 -6.08
CA SER A 357 -3.02 1.20 -5.38
C SER A 357 -3.75 0.86 -4.09
N HIS A 358 -4.52 -0.23 -4.05
CA HIS A 358 -5.09 -0.71 -2.78
C HIS A 358 -4.00 -1.18 -1.82
N ALA A 359 -2.96 -1.86 -2.31
CA ALA A 359 -1.84 -2.28 -1.48
C ALA A 359 -1.05 -1.07 -0.91
N ALA A 360 -0.80 -0.05 -1.75
CA ALA A 360 -0.15 1.19 -1.33
C ALA A 360 -0.99 1.94 -0.28
N ARG A 361 -2.31 2.01 -0.47
CA ARG A 361 -3.26 2.57 0.52
C ARG A 361 -3.16 1.82 1.86
N THR A 362 -3.18 0.49 1.82
CA THR A 362 -3.07 -0.35 3.02
C THR A 362 -1.77 -0.07 3.76
N LEU A 363 -0.63 -0.08 3.07
CA LEU A 363 0.67 0.20 3.69
C LEU A 363 0.77 1.63 4.24
N ALA A 364 0.19 2.62 3.55
CA ALA A 364 0.13 3.99 4.06
C ALA A 364 -0.70 4.09 5.34
N ASN A 365 -1.79 3.34 5.46
CA ASN A 365 -2.61 3.28 6.69
C ASN A 365 -1.92 2.50 7.83
N LEU A 366 -1.11 1.48 7.50
CA LEU A 366 -0.28 0.75 8.48
C LEU A 366 0.89 1.60 9.00
N ASP A 367 1.41 2.50 8.18
CA ASP A 367 2.47 3.41 8.58
C ASP A 367 1.90 4.56 9.41
N ARG A 368 2.04 4.49 10.74
CA ARG A 368 1.71 5.59 11.66
C ARG A 368 2.93 6.39 12.09
N ASP A 369 4.10 6.05 11.54
CA ASP A 369 5.35 6.72 11.84
C ASP A 369 5.54 7.95 10.95
N THR A 370 5.20 7.81 9.65
CA THR A 370 5.36 8.86 8.65
C THR A 370 4.04 9.42 8.12
N VAL A 371 2.92 8.72 8.32
CA VAL A 371 1.60 9.14 7.83
C VAL A 371 0.65 9.31 9.00
N ARG A 372 0.05 10.50 9.12
CA ARG A 372 -0.96 10.79 10.14
C ARG A 372 -2.37 10.68 9.57
N GLU A 373 -2.50 10.96 8.29
CA GLU A 373 -3.71 10.92 7.50
C GLU A 373 -4.26 9.48 7.42
N LYS A 374 -5.57 9.38 7.19
CA LYS A 374 -6.28 8.11 7.02
C LYS A 374 -6.91 8.04 5.64
N TYR A 375 -6.44 7.12 4.82
CA TYR A 375 -6.90 6.94 3.45
C TYR A 375 -8.01 5.89 3.41
N GLN A 376 -9.26 6.36 3.46
CA GLN A 376 -10.45 5.51 3.35
C GLN A 376 -10.58 4.88 1.95
N ASP A 377 -11.42 3.84 1.81
CA ASP A 377 -11.67 3.23 0.50
C ASP A 377 -12.18 4.26 -0.51
N GLY A 378 -11.62 4.21 -1.71
CA GLY A 378 -11.83 5.21 -2.76
C GLY A 378 -10.92 6.45 -2.70
N VAL A 379 -10.05 6.60 -1.70
CA VAL A 379 -9.03 7.68 -1.69
C VAL A 379 -7.66 7.10 -1.98
N TYR A 380 -7.14 7.33 -3.19
CA TYR A 380 -5.84 6.81 -3.62
C TYR A 380 -4.80 7.92 -3.76
N VAL A 381 -3.72 7.79 -3.01
CA VAL A 381 -2.53 8.63 -3.21
C VAL A 381 -1.74 8.06 -4.39
N LEU A 382 -1.74 8.80 -5.49
CA LEU A 382 -1.00 8.44 -6.70
C LEU A 382 0.47 8.85 -6.60
N HIS A 383 0.73 10.00 -5.96
CA HIS A 383 2.07 10.54 -5.74
C HIS A 383 2.08 11.41 -4.47
N PRO A 384 3.16 11.39 -3.65
CA PRO A 384 4.26 10.43 -3.71
C PRO A 384 3.85 9.08 -3.09
N PRO A 385 4.40 7.95 -3.57
CA PRO A 385 4.13 6.64 -2.98
C PRO A 385 4.70 6.49 -1.55
N VAL A 386 5.80 7.21 -1.27
CA VAL A 386 6.54 7.25 0.00
C VAL A 386 6.84 8.71 0.32
N PRO A 387 6.95 9.12 1.60
CA PRO A 387 7.45 10.44 1.95
C PRO A 387 8.74 10.72 1.18
N HIS A 388 8.76 11.80 0.40
CA HIS A 388 9.88 12.17 -0.47
C HIS A 388 10.83 13.12 0.29
N LYS A 389 12.10 13.23 -0.12
CA LYS A 389 13.06 14.20 0.45
C LYS A 389 12.55 15.64 0.33
N SER A 390 11.82 15.95 -0.74
CA SER A 390 11.21 17.25 -0.96
C SER A 390 9.87 17.34 -0.23
N ALA A 391 9.66 18.44 0.50
CA ALA A 391 8.38 18.73 1.11
C ALA A 391 7.27 18.80 0.05
N ILE A 392 6.14 18.16 0.35
CA ILE A 392 4.92 18.31 -0.45
C ILE A 392 4.33 19.69 -0.19
N LYS A 393 4.23 20.48 -1.26
CA LYS A 393 3.81 21.89 -1.22
C LYS A 393 2.33 22.09 -1.50
N ALA A 394 1.74 21.27 -2.37
CA ALA A 394 0.34 21.41 -2.79
C ALA A 394 -0.30 20.08 -3.15
N ASP A 395 -1.64 20.05 -3.18
CA ASP A 395 -2.44 18.89 -3.55
C ASP A 395 -3.08 19.07 -4.95
N VAL A 396 -3.18 17.98 -5.73
CA VAL A 396 -4.02 17.94 -6.94
C VAL A 396 -4.98 16.76 -6.84
N LEU A 397 -6.27 17.06 -6.87
CA LEU A 397 -7.35 16.10 -6.61
C LEU A 397 -8.10 15.77 -7.89
N PHE A 398 -8.11 14.48 -8.24
CA PHE A 398 -8.76 13.96 -9.43
C PHE A 398 -10.09 13.29 -9.09
N VAL A 399 -11.21 13.85 -9.54
CA VAL A 399 -12.59 13.38 -9.25
C VAL A 399 -13.30 12.95 -10.53
N HIS A 400 -13.48 11.65 -10.71
CA HIS A 400 -14.07 11.10 -11.95
C HIS A 400 -15.58 11.36 -12.05
N GLY A 401 -16.17 11.12 -13.23
CA GLY A 401 -17.63 11.17 -13.44
C GLY A 401 -18.33 9.81 -13.40
N LEU A 402 -19.58 9.76 -13.84
CA LEU A 402 -20.39 8.53 -13.90
C LEU A 402 -19.72 7.43 -14.72
N MET A 403 -19.80 6.17 -14.25
CA MET A 403 -19.14 5.00 -14.86
C MET A 403 -17.61 5.13 -14.99
N GLY A 404 -17.03 6.15 -14.37
CA GLY A 404 -15.61 6.35 -14.20
C GLY A 404 -15.05 5.51 -13.06
N ALA A 405 -13.73 5.57 -12.94
CA ALA A 405 -12.96 5.09 -11.81
C ALA A 405 -11.59 5.78 -11.88
N ALA A 406 -10.84 5.82 -10.77
CA ALA A 406 -9.54 6.47 -10.69
C ALA A 406 -8.62 6.14 -11.89
N PHE A 407 -8.48 4.86 -12.23
CA PHE A 407 -7.58 4.41 -13.31
C PHE A 407 -8.29 4.19 -14.65
N LYS A 408 -9.62 4.36 -14.70
CA LYS A 408 -10.39 4.28 -15.94
C LYS A 408 -10.51 5.65 -16.58
N THR A 409 -10.73 6.68 -15.78
CA THR A 409 -10.92 8.06 -16.26
C THR A 409 -9.58 8.70 -16.56
N TRP A 410 -8.61 8.58 -15.65
CA TRP A 410 -7.33 9.30 -15.72
C TRP A 410 -6.21 8.48 -16.34
N ARG A 411 -6.46 7.92 -17.54
CA ARG A 411 -5.51 7.08 -18.30
C ARG A 411 -5.18 7.68 -19.67
N GLN A 412 -4.10 7.21 -20.30
CA GLN A 412 -3.79 7.59 -21.68
C GLN A 412 -4.90 7.13 -22.64
N GLN A 413 -5.16 7.90 -23.70
CA GLN A 413 -6.15 7.48 -24.71
C GLN A 413 -5.75 6.15 -25.33
N ASP A 414 -6.71 5.23 -25.43
CA ASP A 414 -6.47 3.94 -26.07
C ASP A 414 -6.24 4.18 -27.57
N SER A 415 -5.11 3.68 -28.10
CA SER A 415 -4.82 3.72 -29.53
C SER A 415 -5.54 2.57 -30.22
N SER A 416 -5.98 2.75 -31.47
CA SER A 416 -6.63 1.70 -32.27
C SER A 416 -5.79 0.43 -32.43
N GLU A 417 -4.47 0.54 -32.32
CA GLU A 417 -3.51 -0.57 -32.41
C GLU A 417 -3.47 -1.45 -31.15
N VAL A 418 -3.82 -0.91 -29.97
CA VAL A 418 -3.83 -1.63 -28.67
C VAL A 418 -4.99 -2.63 -28.58
N LEU A 419 -6.01 -2.48 -29.42
CA LEU A 419 -7.16 -3.39 -29.51
C LEU A 419 -6.92 -4.58 -30.45
N SER A 420 -5.76 -4.64 -31.11
CA SER A 420 -5.32 -5.80 -31.87
C SER A 420 -4.26 -6.55 -31.06
N ASP A 421 -4.32 -7.89 -30.98
CA ASP A 421 -3.33 -8.76 -30.30
C ASP A 421 -1.92 -8.73 -30.94
N LYS A 422 -1.55 -7.64 -31.62
CA LYS A 422 -0.30 -7.43 -32.35
C LYS A 422 0.50 -6.24 -31.80
N VAL A 423 0.50 -6.04 -30.49
CA VAL A 423 1.38 -5.05 -29.86
C VAL A 423 2.69 -5.75 -29.46
N SER A 424 3.83 -5.22 -29.92
CA SER A 424 5.14 -5.64 -29.42
C SER A 424 5.27 -5.31 -27.92
N GLU A 425 6.02 -6.12 -27.15
CA GLU A 425 6.24 -5.88 -25.72
C GLU A 425 6.70 -4.44 -25.42
N ASP A 426 7.53 -3.86 -26.29
CA ASP A 426 8.05 -2.48 -26.19
C ASP A 426 6.97 -1.38 -26.29
N GLU A 427 5.92 -1.56 -27.10
CA GLU A 427 4.83 -0.56 -27.22
C GLU A 427 3.84 -0.67 -26.05
N SER A 428 3.62 -1.88 -25.52
CA SER A 428 2.78 -2.08 -24.32
C SER A 428 3.38 -1.39 -23.08
N SER A 429 4.72 -1.33 -23.00
CA SER A 429 5.45 -0.69 -21.91
C SER A 429 5.32 0.84 -21.90
N ARG A 430 5.00 1.45 -23.05
CA ARG A 430 4.85 2.91 -23.21
C ARG A 430 3.44 3.42 -22.94
N TYR A 431 2.45 2.54 -22.82
CA TYR A 431 1.07 2.93 -22.50
C TYR A 431 0.91 3.26 -21.01
N MET A 432 0.48 4.47 -20.70
CA MET A 432 0.27 4.89 -19.32
C MET A 432 -1.14 4.60 -18.86
N THR A 433 -1.25 3.59 -17.99
CA THR A 433 -2.50 3.23 -17.31
C THR A 433 -3.03 4.32 -16.37
N CYS A 434 -2.17 5.24 -15.94
CA CYS A 434 -2.55 6.40 -15.14
C CYS A 434 -1.60 7.58 -15.39
N TRP A 435 -2.02 8.54 -16.22
CA TRP A 435 -1.17 9.67 -16.58
C TRP A 435 -0.88 10.62 -15.41
N PRO A 436 -1.76 10.85 -14.41
CA PRO A 436 -1.41 11.68 -13.25
C PRO A 436 -0.32 11.04 -12.38
N LYS A 437 -0.39 9.71 -12.19
CA LYS A 437 0.63 8.93 -11.47
C LYS A 437 1.99 8.89 -12.18
N SER A 438 1.99 9.15 -13.49
CA SER A 438 3.17 9.05 -14.35
C SER A 438 3.67 10.44 -14.72
N TRP A 439 3.09 11.07 -15.75
CA TRP A 439 3.57 12.33 -16.31
C TRP A 439 3.47 13.49 -15.31
N LEU A 440 2.34 13.68 -14.62
CA LEU A 440 2.18 14.81 -13.70
C LEU A 440 3.05 14.68 -12.45
N ALA A 441 3.20 13.47 -11.92
CA ALA A 441 4.11 13.19 -10.81
C ALA A 441 5.57 13.51 -11.16
N GLU A 442 5.99 13.21 -12.40
CA GLU A 442 7.33 13.53 -12.92
C GLU A 442 7.52 15.04 -13.14
N ASP A 443 6.54 15.71 -13.77
CA ASP A 443 6.65 17.12 -14.14
C ASP A 443 6.51 18.07 -12.94
N CYS A 444 5.89 17.60 -11.85
CA CYS A 444 5.63 18.36 -10.62
C CYS A 444 5.81 17.48 -9.36
N PRO A 445 7.06 17.11 -9.00
CA PRO A 445 7.33 16.16 -7.91
C PRO A 445 6.97 16.67 -6.51
N ALA A 446 6.82 17.99 -6.33
CA ALA A 446 6.41 18.61 -5.08
C ALA A 446 4.90 18.52 -4.80
N LEU A 447 4.11 17.96 -5.72
CA LEU A 447 2.67 17.78 -5.54
C LEU A 447 2.36 16.49 -4.80
N ARG A 448 1.28 16.48 -4.03
CA ARG A 448 0.57 15.25 -3.67
C ARG A 448 -0.62 15.09 -4.61
N ILE A 449 -0.64 14.00 -5.35
CA ILE A 449 -1.68 13.71 -6.33
C ILE A 449 -2.61 12.67 -5.72
N ILE A 450 -3.88 13.00 -5.60
CA ILE A 450 -4.91 12.11 -5.04
C ILE A 450 -5.97 11.87 -6.10
N SER A 451 -6.33 10.62 -6.34
CA SER A 451 -7.52 10.27 -7.10
C SER A 451 -8.62 9.78 -6.18
N VAL A 452 -9.84 10.27 -6.42
CA VAL A 452 -11.03 9.93 -5.67
C VAL A 452 -11.90 9.02 -6.52
N GLU A 453 -12.22 7.84 -5.98
CA GLU A 453 -13.17 6.88 -6.53
C GLU A 453 -14.40 6.80 -5.64
N TYR A 454 -15.55 6.73 -6.30
CA TYR A 454 -16.83 6.52 -5.65
C TYR A 454 -17.72 5.66 -6.55
N ASP A 455 -18.57 4.86 -5.92
CA ASP A 455 -19.49 3.99 -6.64
C ASP A 455 -20.48 4.83 -7.45
N THR A 456 -20.46 4.64 -8.77
CA THR A 456 -21.40 5.28 -9.70
C THR A 456 -21.86 4.29 -10.76
N SER A 457 -23.12 4.39 -11.14
CA SER A 457 -23.68 3.65 -12.26
C SER A 457 -24.50 4.59 -13.15
N LEU A 458 -24.44 4.40 -14.46
CA LEU A 458 -25.37 5.10 -15.39
C LEU A 458 -26.80 4.60 -15.23
N SER A 459 -26.95 3.41 -14.64
CA SER A 459 -28.24 2.78 -14.45
C SER A 459 -28.34 2.04 -13.13
N ASP A 460 -29.54 2.04 -12.56
CA ASP A 460 -29.92 1.15 -11.46
C ASP A 460 -29.72 -0.34 -11.83
N TRP A 461 -29.77 -0.74 -13.12
CA TRP A 461 -29.51 -2.15 -13.53
C TRP A 461 -28.05 -2.56 -13.41
N ARG A 462 -27.12 -1.59 -13.47
CA ARG A 462 -25.67 -1.81 -13.28
C ARG A 462 -25.21 -1.45 -11.88
N ALA A 463 -26.10 -0.98 -11.00
CA ALA A 463 -25.73 -0.73 -9.62
C ALA A 463 -25.38 -2.07 -8.98
N ARG A 464 -24.19 -2.15 -8.35
CA ARG A 464 -23.78 -3.38 -7.64
C ARG A 464 -24.79 -3.77 -6.56
N CYS A 465 -25.44 -2.76 -5.97
CA CYS A 465 -26.57 -2.92 -5.08
C CYS A 465 -27.79 -2.16 -5.65
N PRO A 466 -28.93 -2.83 -5.90
CA PRO A 466 -30.16 -2.19 -6.41
C PRO A 466 -30.76 -1.12 -5.48
N MET A 467 -30.40 -1.15 -4.20
CA MET A 467 -30.83 -0.18 -3.19
C MET A 467 -29.90 1.03 -3.07
N GLU A 468 -28.76 1.04 -3.76
CA GLU A 468 -27.77 2.13 -3.66
C GLU A 468 -28.23 3.37 -4.44
N ARG A 469 -29.16 4.13 -3.86
CA ARG A 469 -29.66 5.40 -4.39
C ARG A 469 -29.11 6.57 -3.58
N LYS A 470 -27.87 6.96 -3.88
CA LYS A 470 -27.20 8.09 -3.22
C LYS A 470 -27.29 9.33 -4.10
N SER A 471 -27.73 10.45 -3.53
CA SER A 471 -27.78 11.74 -4.22
C SER A 471 -26.40 12.39 -4.33
N ILE A 472 -26.25 13.37 -5.23
CA ILE A 472 -25.05 14.22 -5.32
C ILE A 472 -24.73 14.86 -3.96
N ALA A 473 -25.74 15.28 -3.20
CA ALA A 473 -25.57 15.87 -1.88
C ALA A 473 -25.03 14.86 -0.84
N PHE A 474 -25.51 13.61 -0.87
CA PHE A 474 -24.98 12.57 0.02
C PHE A 474 -23.53 12.23 -0.34
N ARG A 475 -23.26 11.99 -1.63
CA ARG A 475 -21.93 11.62 -2.13
C ARG A 475 -20.89 12.71 -1.85
N SER A 476 -21.23 13.97 -2.08
CA SER A 476 -20.34 15.10 -1.77
C SER A 476 -20.00 15.17 -0.29
N LYS A 477 -20.96 14.99 0.63
CA LYS A 477 -20.70 14.92 2.08
C LYS A 477 -19.81 13.74 2.45
N GLU A 478 -20.07 12.57 1.88
CA GLU A 478 -19.25 11.36 2.09
C GLU A 478 -17.80 11.58 1.64
N LEU A 479 -17.61 12.11 0.44
CA LEU A 479 -16.30 12.39 -0.15
C LEU A 479 -15.56 13.49 0.61
N LEU A 480 -16.22 14.59 0.98
CA LEU A 480 -15.61 15.66 1.76
C LEU A 480 -15.08 15.14 3.10
N ARG A 481 -15.85 14.28 3.80
CA ARG A 481 -15.40 13.64 5.04
C ARG A 481 -14.17 12.75 4.81
N LYS A 482 -14.18 11.94 3.74
CA LYS A 482 -13.04 11.07 3.36
C LYS A 482 -11.79 11.90 3.04
N LEU A 483 -11.94 13.01 2.32
CA LEU A 483 -10.84 13.88 1.92
C LEU A 483 -10.26 14.67 3.11
N ARG A 484 -11.09 15.20 4.02
CA ARG A 484 -10.59 15.80 5.27
C ARG A 484 -9.81 14.80 6.11
N ALA A 485 -10.27 13.55 6.22
CA ALA A 485 -9.52 12.49 6.92
C ALA A 485 -8.15 12.17 6.25
N ALA A 486 -8.05 12.42 4.94
CA ALA A 486 -6.80 12.32 4.17
C ALA A 486 -5.93 13.59 4.23
N GLY A 487 -6.27 14.57 5.08
CA GLY A 487 -5.53 15.84 5.22
C GLY A 487 -5.69 16.78 4.02
N VAL A 488 -6.74 16.62 3.20
CA VAL A 488 -7.04 17.53 2.09
C VAL A 488 -7.63 18.80 2.66
N GLY A 489 -7.06 19.96 2.32
CA GLY A 489 -7.43 21.25 2.90
C GLY A 489 -6.34 21.84 3.78
N ASP A 490 -5.28 21.08 4.06
CA ASP A 490 -4.18 21.55 4.91
C ASP A 490 -3.04 22.20 4.09
N ARG A 491 -3.15 22.14 2.76
CA ARG A 491 -2.21 22.70 1.78
C ARG A 491 -2.98 23.33 0.61
N PRO A 492 -2.38 24.29 -0.11
CA PRO A 492 -2.90 24.78 -1.39
C PRO A 492 -3.27 23.62 -2.32
N MET A 493 -4.40 23.71 -3.01
CA MET A 493 -4.91 22.61 -3.82
C MET A 493 -5.56 23.04 -5.13
N ILE A 494 -5.58 22.09 -6.07
CA ILE A 494 -6.33 22.17 -7.32
C ILE A 494 -7.28 20.99 -7.44
N TRP A 495 -8.50 21.28 -7.88
CA TRP A 495 -9.48 20.26 -8.24
C TRP A 495 -9.44 20.00 -9.74
N VAL A 496 -9.36 18.74 -10.14
CA VAL A 496 -9.47 18.28 -11.52
C VAL A 496 -10.61 17.30 -11.57
N SER A 497 -11.65 17.63 -12.34
CA SER A 497 -12.88 16.85 -12.30
C SER A 497 -13.46 16.64 -13.69
N HIS A 498 -14.14 15.50 -13.86
CA HIS A 498 -14.76 15.12 -15.13
C HIS A 498 -16.24 14.85 -14.94
N SER A 499 -17.07 15.38 -15.86
CA SER A 499 -18.52 15.10 -15.91
C SER A 499 -19.18 15.32 -14.54
N MET A 500 -19.99 14.38 -14.05
CA MET A 500 -20.65 14.49 -12.73
C MET A 500 -19.69 14.78 -11.56
N GLY A 501 -18.41 14.38 -11.66
CA GLY A 501 -17.41 14.67 -10.64
C GLY A 501 -17.26 16.16 -10.36
N GLY A 502 -17.43 17.02 -11.36
CA GLY A 502 -17.35 18.47 -11.17
C GLY A 502 -18.53 19.03 -10.37
N LEU A 503 -19.72 18.44 -10.49
CA LEU A 503 -20.87 18.82 -9.67
C LEU A 503 -20.69 18.41 -8.21
N LEU A 504 -20.05 17.25 -7.98
CA LEU A 504 -19.65 16.85 -6.63
C LEU A 504 -18.64 17.83 -6.04
N VAL A 505 -17.65 18.28 -6.82
CA VAL A 505 -16.69 19.30 -6.37
C VAL A 505 -17.39 20.60 -6.00
N LYS A 506 -18.30 21.11 -6.83
CA LYS A 506 -19.10 22.32 -6.49
C LYS A 506 -19.85 22.14 -5.18
N LYS A 507 -20.56 21.02 -5.03
CA LYS A 507 -21.35 20.75 -3.83
C LYS A 507 -20.46 20.58 -2.60
N MET A 508 -19.30 19.92 -2.73
CA MET A 508 -18.32 19.80 -1.64
C MET A 508 -17.79 21.16 -1.19
N LEU A 509 -17.48 22.07 -2.11
CA LEU A 509 -16.99 23.41 -1.76
C LEU A 509 -18.07 24.25 -1.06
N LEU A 510 -19.32 24.17 -1.51
CA LEU A 510 -20.46 24.82 -0.84
C LEU A 510 -20.72 24.25 0.56
N GLU A 511 -20.69 22.93 0.72
CA GLU A 511 -20.83 22.29 2.05
C GLU A 511 -19.65 22.66 2.95
N ALA A 512 -18.44 22.72 2.38
CA ALA A 512 -17.23 23.06 3.10
C ALA A 512 -17.23 24.52 3.60
N SER A 513 -17.82 25.45 2.83
CA SER A 513 -17.91 26.86 3.20
C SER A 513 -18.90 27.14 4.32
N GLN A 514 -19.83 26.23 4.58
CA GLN A 514 -20.85 26.39 5.63
C GLN A 514 -20.34 26.01 7.02
N LYS A 515 -19.21 25.31 7.11
CA LYS A 515 -18.71 24.77 8.37
C LYS A 515 -17.26 25.18 8.65
N PRO A 516 -16.94 25.71 9.84
CA PRO A 516 -15.58 26.16 10.15
C PRO A 516 -14.52 25.06 10.03
N GLU A 517 -14.84 23.82 10.39
CA GLU A 517 -13.87 22.70 10.36
C GLU A 517 -13.42 22.29 8.95
N THR A 518 -14.20 22.66 7.94
CA THR A 518 -13.95 22.38 6.53
C THR A 518 -13.63 23.63 5.72
N SER A 519 -13.65 24.82 6.32
CA SER A 519 -13.24 26.06 5.66
C SER A 519 -11.85 25.97 5.01
N PRO A 520 -10.84 25.28 5.59
CA PRO A 520 -9.52 25.17 4.97
C PRO A 520 -9.55 24.56 3.56
N VAL A 521 -10.55 23.73 3.24
CA VAL A 521 -10.73 23.18 1.89
C VAL A 521 -11.03 24.29 0.89
N VAL A 522 -11.87 25.24 1.27
CA VAL A 522 -12.20 26.40 0.46
C VAL A 522 -11.03 27.37 0.42
N ASP A 523 -10.47 27.70 1.58
CA ASP A 523 -9.44 28.73 1.73
C ASP A 523 -8.15 28.38 0.98
N ASN A 524 -7.83 27.08 0.91
CA ASN A 524 -6.67 26.58 0.16
C ASN A 524 -6.98 26.15 -1.28
N THR A 525 -8.22 26.26 -1.77
CA THR A 525 -8.51 25.99 -3.19
C THR A 525 -7.94 27.13 -4.05
N ARG A 526 -6.99 26.82 -4.93
CA ARG A 526 -6.35 27.77 -5.85
C ARG A 526 -6.92 27.74 -7.26
N GLY A 527 -7.37 26.56 -7.68
CA GLY A 527 -7.90 26.39 -9.04
C GLY A 527 -8.81 25.18 -9.17
N ILE A 528 -9.68 25.23 -10.18
CA ILE A 528 -10.60 24.15 -10.55
C ILE A 528 -10.55 23.94 -12.06
N ILE A 529 -10.32 22.70 -12.49
CA ILE A 529 -10.39 22.26 -13.88
C ILE A 529 -11.62 21.37 -14.05
N PHE A 530 -12.50 21.75 -14.96
CA PHE A 530 -13.71 21.04 -15.32
C PHE A 530 -13.56 20.43 -16.72
N TYR A 531 -13.60 19.10 -16.82
CA TYR A 531 -13.64 18.37 -18.09
C TYR A 531 -15.08 17.95 -18.40
N SER A 532 -15.71 18.57 -19.39
CA SER A 532 -17.07 18.30 -19.85
C SER A 532 -18.06 18.12 -18.71
N VAL A 533 -18.13 19.08 -17.81
CA VAL A 533 -19.03 19.03 -16.65
C VAL A 533 -20.38 19.63 -17.05
N PRO A 534 -21.51 18.92 -16.89
CA PRO A 534 -22.81 19.44 -17.29
C PRO A 534 -23.35 20.43 -16.26
N HIS A 535 -22.80 21.65 -16.22
CA HIS A 535 -23.19 22.69 -15.28
C HIS A 535 -24.66 23.09 -15.39
N HIS A 536 -25.21 23.11 -16.61
CA HIS A 536 -26.64 23.35 -16.88
C HIS A 536 -27.44 22.07 -17.15
N GLY A 537 -26.87 20.90 -16.82
CA GLY A 537 -27.50 19.60 -17.02
C GLY A 537 -27.21 19.00 -18.39
N SER A 538 -27.44 17.70 -18.51
CA SER A 538 -27.17 16.98 -19.75
C SER A 538 -28.46 16.56 -20.42
N HIS A 539 -28.44 16.47 -21.74
CA HIS A 539 -29.56 15.93 -22.51
C HIS A 539 -29.75 14.42 -22.32
N LEU A 540 -28.82 13.73 -21.64
CA LEU A 540 -28.89 12.28 -21.36
C LEU A 540 -30.25 11.84 -20.79
N ALA A 541 -30.90 12.66 -19.97
CA ALA A 541 -32.19 12.33 -19.36
C ALA A 541 -33.42 12.65 -20.24
N GLU A 542 -33.23 13.40 -21.33
CA GLU A 542 -34.30 13.90 -22.21
C GLU A 542 -34.51 13.04 -23.47
N TYR A 543 -33.58 12.13 -23.80
CA TYR A 543 -33.75 11.24 -24.96
C TYR A 543 -34.91 10.24 -24.77
N SER A 544 -35.42 9.73 -25.91
CA SER A 544 -36.73 9.09 -26.05
C SER A 544 -37.11 8.12 -24.92
N VAL A 545 -38.42 8.00 -24.66
CA VAL A 545 -38.99 7.04 -23.70
C VAL A 545 -38.39 5.64 -23.88
N ASN A 546 -38.13 5.22 -25.13
CA ASN A 546 -37.48 3.96 -25.46
C ASN A 546 -36.00 3.87 -25.01
N VAL A 547 -35.23 4.96 -25.11
CA VAL A 547 -33.84 5.03 -24.60
C VAL A 547 -33.82 5.10 -23.06
N ARG A 548 -34.77 5.79 -22.43
CA ARG A 548 -34.92 5.81 -20.96
C ARG A 548 -35.34 4.45 -20.38
N TYR A 549 -36.23 3.72 -21.07
CA TYR A 549 -36.57 2.34 -20.73
C TYR A 549 -35.43 1.35 -21.00
N LEU A 550 -34.56 1.61 -21.99
CA LEU A 550 -33.37 0.78 -22.23
C LEU A 550 -32.26 1.05 -21.19
N LEU A 551 -32.14 2.29 -20.71
CA LEU A 551 -31.03 2.72 -19.85
C LEU A 551 -31.35 2.79 -18.35
N PHE A 552 -32.62 2.75 -17.92
CA PHE A 552 -33.06 2.86 -16.50
C PHE A 552 -32.15 3.78 -15.65
N PRO A 553 -32.12 5.08 -15.93
CA PRO A 553 -31.08 5.97 -15.39
C PRO A 553 -31.07 5.99 -13.87
N SER A 554 -29.87 5.99 -13.26
CA SER A 554 -29.70 6.05 -11.81
C SER A 554 -30.23 7.37 -11.23
N LEU A 555 -30.42 7.44 -9.89
CA LEU A 555 -30.85 8.67 -9.23
C LEU A 555 -29.91 9.85 -9.55
N GLU A 556 -28.60 9.58 -9.55
CA GLU A 556 -27.57 10.55 -9.93
C GLU A 556 -27.83 11.06 -11.37
N VAL A 557 -28.09 10.17 -12.33
CA VAL A 557 -28.42 10.56 -13.72
C VAL A 557 -29.72 11.35 -13.81
N LYS A 558 -30.72 11.04 -12.97
CA LYS A 558 -31.96 11.82 -12.90
C LYS A 558 -31.71 13.24 -12.37
N GLU A 559 -30.84 13.40 -11.37
CA GLU A 559 -30.46 14.73 -10.85
C GLU A 559 -29.69 15.56 -11.89
N LEU A 560 -29.04 14.91 -12.87
CA LEU A 560 -28.33 15.53 -14.01
C LEU A 560 -29.24 15.92 -15.19
N SER A 561 -30.56 15.74 -15.08
CA SER A 561 -31.49 16.13 -16.14
C SER A 561 -31.36 17.62 -16.44
N LYS A 562 -31.32 17.97 -17.72
CA LYS A 562 -31.50 19.36 -18.15
C LYS A 562 -32.82 19.89 -17.54
N ASP A 563 -32.74 21.09 -16.97
CA ASP A 563 -33.79 21.75 -16.17
C ASP A 563 -34.07 21.20 -14.75
N SER A 564 -33.24 20.30 -14.22
CA SER A 564 -33.32 19.88 -12.81
C SER A 564 -33.27 21.09 -11.86
N PRO A 565 -34.29 21.33 -11.00
CA PRO A 565 -34.30 22.44 -10.05
C PRO A 565 -33.10 22.37 -9.09
N ALA A 566 -32.73 21.17 -8.65
CA ALA A 566 -31.59 20.97 -7.77
C ALA A 566 -30.26 21.37 -8.42
N LEU A 567 -30.11 21.13 -9.72
CA LEU A 567 -28.91 21.50 -10.46
C LEU A 567 -28.82 23.00 -10.71
N LYS A 568 -29.95 23.66 -11.03
CA LYS A 568 -30.04 25.11 -11.14
C LYS A 568 -29.66 25.80 -9.83
N VAL A 569 -30.22 25.33 -8.70
CA VAL A 569 -29.87 25.84 -7.37
C VAL A 569 -28.38 25.64 -7.07
N LEU A 570 -27.83 24.45 -7.36
CA LEU A 570 -26.40 24.18 -7.18
C LEU A 570 -25.51 25.13 -8.00
N GLN A 571 -25.91 25.41 -9.24
CA GLN A 571 -25.19 26.32 -10.12
C GLN A 571 -25.24 27.76 -9.60
N ASP A 572 -26.43 28.26 -9.28
CA ASP A 572 -26.63 29.63 -8.77
C ASP A 572 -25.88 29.85 -7.46
N ASP A 573 -25.96 28.90 -6.53
CA ASP A 573 -25.26 28.97 -5.24
C ASP A 573 -23.75 28.91 -5.43
N PHE A 574 -23.25 28.05 -6.33
CA PHE A 574 -21.82 27.98 -6.63
C PHE A 574 -21.31 29.28 -7.26
N LEU A 575 -22.04 29.88 -8.19
CA LEU A 575 -21.66 31.16 -8.80
C LEU A 575 -21.65 32.29 -7.78
N ARG A 576 -22.63 32.36 -6.87
CA ARG A 576 -22.61 33.31 -5.75
C ARG A 576 -21.39 33.10 -4.86
N PHE A 577 -21.13 31.86 -4.49
CA PHE A 577 -19.97 31.47 -3.69
C PHE A 577 -18.65 31.84 -4.37
N ALA A 578 -18.52 31.59 -5.67
CA ALA A 578 -17.29 31.80 -6.42
C ALA A 578 -16.92 33.28 -6.58
N LYS A 579 -17.91 34.19 -6.60
CA LYS A 579 -17.67 35.64 -6.75
C LYS A 579 -16.75 36.22 -5.68
N ASP A 580 -16.83 35.69 -4.46
CA ASP A 580 -16.07 36.18 -3.30
C ASP A 580 -14.78 35.39 -3.07
N LYS A 581 -14.38 34.54 -4.02
CA LYS A 581 -13.23 33.63 -3.88
C LYS A 581 -12.20 33.88 -4.96
N ASN A 582 -10.92 33.75 -4.59
CA ASN A 582 -9.79 33.99 -5.47
C ASN A 582 -9.19 32.67 -6.00
N PHE A 583 -10.04 31.81 -6.58
CA PHE A 583 -9.58 30.62 -7.29
C PHE A 583 -9.80 30.78 -8.79
N GLN A 584 -8.91 30.18 -9.58
CA GLN A 584 -9.01 30.18 -11.04
C GLN A 584 -9.90 29.03 -11.52
N VAL A 585 -10.55 29.19 -12.67
CA VAL A 585 -11.37 28.13 -13.29
C VAL A 585 -10.98 27.94 -14.74
N LEU A 586 -10.84 26.68 -15.16
CA LEU A 586 -10.61 26.25 -16.53
C LEU A 586 -11.65 25.20 -16.93
N ASN A 587 -12.34 25.41 -18.04
CA ASN A 587 -13.38 24.52 -18.53
C ASN A 587 -12.95 23.94 -19.89
N PHE A 588 -12.83 22.63 -19.99
CA PHE A 588 -12.72 21.91 -21.25
C PHE A 588 -14.09 21.35 -21.64
N VAL A 589 -14.43 21.41 -22.93
CA VAL A 589 -15.66 20.81 -23.44
C VAL A 589 -15.41 19.96 -24.69
N GLU A 590 -16.07 18.81 -24.75
CA GLU A 590 -16.12 17.96 -25.94
C GLU A 590 -16.87 18.61 -27.10
N THR A 591 -16.39 18.38 -28.32
CA THR A 591 -17.09 18.77 -29.55
C THR A 591 -17.58 17.57 -30.35
N LEU A 592 -17.09 16.36 -30.07
CA LEU A 592 -17.48 15.14 -30.79
C LEU A 592 -18.51 14.31 -30.00
N PRO A 593 -19.46 13.66 -30.69
CA PRO A 593 -20.38 12.74 -30.05
C PRO A 593 -19.65 11.49 -29.55
N THR A 594 -20.18 10.93 -28.46
CA THR A 594 -19.74 9.67 -27.87
C THR A 594 -20.65 8.54 -28.34
N SER A 595 -20.07 7.45 -28.83
CA SER A 595 -20.82 6.24 -29.18
C SER A 595 -21.19 5.47 -27.92
N ILE A 596 -22.49 5.31 -27.66
CA ILE A 596 -23.05 4.49 -26.58
C ILE A 596 -23.64 3.22 -27.23
N GLY A 597 -22.89 2.12 -27.19
CA GLY A 597 -23.24 0.92 -27.96
C GLY A 597 -23.03 1.10 -29.46
N SER A 598 -23.59 0.20 -30.28
CA SER A 598 -23.39 0.19 -31.73
C SER A 598 -24.28 1.16 -32.52
N MET A 599 -25.36 1.67 -31.91
CA MET A 599 -26.42 2.38 -32.64
C MET A 599 -26.65 3.83 -32.18
N ILE A 600 -26.08 4.26 -31.05
CA ILE A 600 -26.37 5.58 -30.48
C ILE A 600 -25.09 6.41 -30.46
N GLN A 601 -25.11 7.55 -31.15
CA GLN A 601 -24.09 8.59 -31.03
C GLN A 601 -24.70 9.78 -30.30
N LEU A 602 -24.06 10.19 -29.21
CA LEU A 602 -24.58 11.22 -28.33
C LEU A 602 -23.50 12.20 -27.91
N GLN A 603 -23.71 13.49 -28.15
CA GLN A 603 -22.98 14.52 -27.44
C GLN A 603 -23.48 14.55 -25.98
N VAL A 604 -22.62 14.16 -25.05
CA VAL A 604 -23.03 13.92 -23.66
C VAL A 604 -23.25 15.25 -22.95
N VAL A 605 -22.35 16.20 -23.18
CA VAL A 605 -22.41 17.55 -22.62
C VAL A 605 -22.25 18.57 -23.76
N PRO A 606 -23.32 19.30 -24.13
CA PRO A 606 -23.21 20.43 -25.06
C PRO A 606 -22.35 21.57 -24.51
N ALA A 607 -21.83 22.42 -25.41
CA ALA A 607 -21.00 23.57 -25.06
C ALA A 607 -21.70 24.52 -24.08
N GLU A 608 -22.99 24.78 -24.28
CA GLU A 608 -23.81 25.66 -23.44
C GLU A 608 -23.99 25.09 -22.02
N SER A 609 -23.95 23.75 -21.90
CA SER A 609 -24.02 23.09 -20.60
C SER A 609 -22.68 23.06 -19.88
N ALA A 610 -21.57 22.94 -20.62
CA ALA A 610 -20.23 22.96 -20.06
C ALA A 610 -19.74 24.37 -19.72
N ASP A 611 -20.32 25.41 -20.31
CA ASP A 611 -20.02 26.79 -19.94
C ASP A 611 -20.52 27.09 -18.53
N LEU A 612 -19.59 27.38 -17.61
CA LEU A 612 -19.91 27.76 -16.25
C LEU A 612 -20.33 29.23 -16.12
N GLY A 613 -19.93 30.07 -17.08
CA GLY A 613 -19.99 31.53 -17.00
C GLY A 613 -18.84 32.17 -16.22
N ILE A 614 -17.87 31.39 -15.73
CA ILE A 614 -16.61 31.88 -15.14
C ILE A 614 -15.43 31.03 -15.63
N GLY A 615 -14.27 31.68 -15.78
CA GLY A 615 -13.07 31.04 -16.31
C GLY A 615 -13.07 30.91 -17.83
N GLU A 616 -11.97 30.37 -18.37
CA GLU A 616 -11.83 30.12 -19.80
C GLU A 616 -12.62 28.85 -20.20
N LEU A 617 -13.32 28.88 -21.33
CA LEU A 617 -13.96 27.70 -21.94
C LEU A 617 -13.21 27.32 -23.21
N ILE A 618 -12.67 26.10 -23.23
CA ILE A 618 -11.86 25.57 -24.32
C ILE A 618 -12.57 24.38 -24.96
N PRO A 619 -13.09 24.51 -26.19
CA PRO A 619 -13.58 23.37 -26.95
C PRO A 619 -12.42 22.49 -27.45
N VAL A 620 -12.58 21.18 -27.35
CA VAL A 620 -11.57 20.20 -27.77
C VAL A 620 -12.20 19.11 -28.63
N ASP A 621 -11.54 18.80 -29.75
CA ASP A 621 -11.98 17.85 -30.77
C ASP A 621 -11.86 16.38 -30.36
N VAL A 622 -12.60 16.02 -29.32
CA VAL A 622 -12.64 14.69 -28.72
C VAL A 622 -14.05 14.41 -28.18
N ASN A 623 -14.35 13.14 -27.95
CA ASN A 623 -15.60 12.73 -27.32
C ASN A 623 -15.53 12.78 -25.78
N HIS A 624 -16.68 12.62 -25.12
CA HIS A 624 -16.82 12.70 -23.65
C HIS A 624 -15.92 11.74 -22.87
N LEU A 625 -15.61 10.57 -23.45
CA LEU A 625 -14.79 9.54 -22.80
C LEU A 625 -13.30 9.81 -22.93
N ASN A 626 -12.88 10.62 -23.92
CA ASN A 626 -11.48 10.90 -24.23
C ASN A 626 -11.05 12.31 -23.82
N ILE A 627 -11.98 13.20 -23.48
CA ILE A 627 -11.70 14.58 -23.03
C ILE A 627 -10.74 14.67 -21.83
N CYS A 628 -10.68 13.63 -20.99
CA CYS A 628 -9.78 13.53 -19.84
C CYS A 628 -8.60 12.55 -20.03
N LYS A 629 -8.41 12.05 -21.26
CA LYS A 629 -7.40 11.05 -21.63
C LYS A 629 -6.48 11.62 -22.71
N PRO A 630 -5.46 12.40 -22.34
CA PRO A 630 -4.50 12.88 -23.32
C PRO A 630 -3.81 11.71 -24.02
N GLN A 631 -3.60 11.82 -25.34
CA GLN A 631 -2.98 10.76 -26.14
C GLN A 631 -1.51 10.54 -25.79
N LYS A 632 -0.81 11.61 -25.39
CA LYS A 632 0.62 11.66 -25.12
C LYS A 632 0.94 12.89 -24.26
N LYS A 633 2.14 12.93 -23.69
CA LYS A 633 2.58 13.99 -22.77
C LYS A 633 2.60 15.37 -23.42
N ASP A 634 2.89 15.49 -24.72
CA ASP A 634 2.87 16.76 -25.47
C ASP A 634 1.47 17.13 -26.02
N ALA A 635 0.43 16.32 -25.77
CA ALA A 635 -0.92 16.63 -26.22
C ALA A 635 -1.49 17.87 -25.52
N PHE A 636 -2.27 18.66 -26.26
CA PHE A 636 -2.87 19.92 -25.80
C PHE A 636 -3.58 19.79 -24.45
N LEU A 637 -4.42 18.77 -24.26
CA LEU A 637 -5.16 18.53 -23.02
C LEU A 637 -4.25 18.40 -21.79
N TYR A 638 -3.11 17.73 -21.94
CA TYR A 638 -2.16 17.59 -20.82
C TYR A 638 -1.37 18.87 -20.62
N GLN A 639 -0.82 19.45 -21.69
CA GLN A 639 0.01 20.65 -21.62
C GLN A 639 -0.75 21.84 -21.03
N ARG A 640 -2.00 22.07 -21.45
CA ARG A 640 -2.84 23.15 -20.91
C ARG A 640 -3.18 22.91 -19.44
N THR A 641 -3.47 21.67 -19.04
CA THR A 641 -3.71 21.31 -17.64
C THR A 641 -2.48 21.50 -16.77
N LEU A 642 -1.30 21.06 -17.23
CA LEU A 642 -0.04 21.25 -16.54
C LEU A 642 0.28 22.73 -16.38
N GLN A 643 0.08 23.51 -17.44
CA GLN A 643 0.26 24.97 -17.42
C GLN A 643 -0.65 25.61 -16.37
N PHE A 644 -1.95 25.31 -16.40
CA PHE A 644 -2.90 25.84 -15.41
C PHE A 644 -2.51 25.49 -13.97
N ILE A 645 -2.07 24.24 -13.74
CA ILE A 645 -1.62 23.79 -12.42
C ILE A 645 -0.42 24.61 -11.94
N ARG A 646 0.58 24.80 -12.80
CA ARG A 646 1.79 25.57 -12.47
C ARG A 646 1.49 27.05 -12.23
N GLU A 647 0.67 27.66 -13.07
CA GLU A 647 0.28 29.07 -12.94
C GLU A 647 -0.54 29.32 -11.67
N SER A 648 -1.51 28.45 -11.38
CA SER A 648 -2.38 28.56 -10.20
C SER A 648 -1.65 28.33 -8.88
N LEU A 649 -0.54 27.58 -8.91
CA LEU A 649 0.28 27.27 -7.73
C LEU A 649 1.65 27.95 -7.74
N ALA A 650 1.91 28.91 -8.63
CA ALA A 650 3.25 29.47 -8.83
C ALA A 650 3.88 29.96 -7.51
N GLN A 651 3.13 30.75 -6.74
CA GLN A 651 3.57 31.25 -5.43
C GLN A 651 3.73 30.14 -4.39
N ASP A 652 2.89 29.12 -4.43
CA ASP A 652 2.90 28.01 -3.47
C ASP A 652 4.03 27.00 -3.77
N LEU A 653 4.52 26.92 -5.02
CA LEU A 653 5.59 26.02 -5.44
C LEU A 653 6.99 26.63 -5.33
N GLU A 654 7.11 27.95 -5.42
CA GLU A 654 8.37 28.68 -5.26
C GLU A 654 8.84 28.75 -3.79
N ASN A 655 7.91 28.95 -2.86
CA ASN A 655 8.15 28.94 -1.40
C ASN A 655 8.26 27.51 -0.86
#